data_AF-A0A9E3FE95-F1
#
_entry.id   AF-A0A9E3FE95-F1
#
_cell.length_a   1.000
_cell.length_b   1.000
_cell.length_c   1.000
_cell.angle_alpha   90.00
_cell.angle_beta   90.00
_cell.angle_gamma   90.00
#
_symmetry.space_group_name_H-M   'P 1'
#
loop_
_entity.id
_entity.type
_entity.pdbx_description
1 polymer ?
#
loop_
_entity_poly.entity_id
_entity_poly.type
_entity_poly.pdbx_seq_one_letter_code
_entity_poly.pdbx_strand_id
1 'polypeptide(L)'
;MSVRIRFTALTISLTLLLAPLASARAAGGEISGTVTDPKGAVVVGAAVNVYPEAGEQPAAAVKTDAQGQYRVTNLPPGVYRVNVVAEGFTVVVAANQEVSEGKTTRLDFKLEVASVETSVTVSANGPKPNSDPVYQALRKLGGPQDFAGEYAQVTNLVVKRDAATFTLTSGELYFLPPVEGRVTGAVFVGEGELSLTPPVEWERHSLALFTGEPALTEKFTKLTLRFTDKTYEEVKASPQARMSTNGPQAARARDIYNDNQELLRKELRANPGQCPHIQPPANMELRALVDLYTPARPGFFVAFVGGRRFEKLFFQMDPLGIPEVSPEEVMLASYGYSDCGYWTAFHLSDEYKAGKGNSDEDHRIFDITRHEIDGAIKGTQLLASDVVTFRPLIKGSRVLPFDLYSSLRVARVRDEQGRDLQFVQEKKERDADFALIWPEPLEAGKTYKVTVDYQGGDALIDVGGGNFYIAGGARLTWYPNNGGTQFGDRATFDVTFHYPKRMTLVGTGAPDGAPAVDGDRAVAKWSSGQTELAVAGFNYGQFKRKEVKDEPTGYNIEFYANEEAVIDSGFGSMSTAGAAGRILPVTQNSVRIYDNFFGHLPYSRIAMTQQPASNYGQAWPTLVYMPFTAFLDSTQRWLASGFNARYASDDFFKYVGPHEVAHQWWGHLVGWKSYRDQWMSEGFAEFSASLYAQITEGNDAWIDYWEEQRELITQARPETKDKRPYTVGPLTQGYRLDSGKTGRIARFMIYPKGAYILHMLRMLMHDRQTGDERFSAMMKDFIRENYNKDVSTEDFKRAVERNMTPQMDILKNHRMDWFFDEWVYGTEMPSYRLDYAVSGNTLTGKITQSGVSDNFYMVVPVYADFGKGWVRLGSAPMRGNSTSDLGQIQLPLPPKRVAVAAFKDVLALSIENKKQ
;
A
#
# COMPACT_ATOMS: atom_id res chain seq x y z
N MET A 1 24.00 -10.24 -55.49
CA MET A 1 23.91 -11.42 -56.37
C MET A 1 22.74 -12.28 -55.87
N SER A 2 21.85 -12.65 -56.80
CA SER A 2 20.57 -13.37 -56.66
C SER A 2 20.71 -14.73 -55.93
N VAL A 3 19.66 -15.34 -55.36
CA VAL A 3 18.49 -15.93 -56.07
C VAL A 3 17.21 -15.92 -55.20
N ARG A 4 16.09 -15.65 -55.87
CA ARG A 4 14.68 -15.64 -55.43
C ARG A 4 14.01 -16.99 -55.69
N ILE A 5 12.96 -17.36 -54.95
CA ILE A 5 11.74 -17.99 -55.51
C ILE A 5 10.48 -17.45 -54.77
N ARG A 6 9.48 -17.03 -55.56
CA ARG A 6 8.12 -16.57 -55.21
C ARG A 6 7.13 -17.74 -55.31
N PHE A 7 5.95 -17.66 -54.69
CA PHE A 7 4.66 -17.93 -55.38
C PHE A 7 3.46 -17.37 -54.59
N THR A 8 2.38 -17.15 -55.32
CA THR A 8 1.27 -16.21 -55.11
C THR A 8 -0.05 -16.94 -54.79
N ALA A 9 -1.01 -16.19 -54.24
CA ALA A 9 -2.41 -16.51 -53.90
C ALA A 9 -3.28 -17.20 -54.98
N LEU A 10 -4.39 -17.86 -54.59
CA LEU A 10 -5.79 -17.34 -54.68
C LEU A 10 -6.87 -18.44 -54.47
N THR A 11 -7.95 -18.01 -53.83
CA THR A 11 -9.29 -18.57 -53.51
C THR A 11 -10.10 -19.16 -54.67
N ILE A 12 -10.95 -20.18 -54.39
CA ILE A 12 -12.30 -20.36 -55.00
C ILE A 12 -13.28 -20.99 -53.99
N SER A 13 -14.48 -20.39 -53.94
CA SER A 13 -15.69 -20.71 -53.15
C SER A 13 -16.38 -22.05 -53.48
N LEU A 14 -17.15 -22.57 -52.52
CA LEU A 14 -18.33 -23.39 -52.82
C LEU A 14 -19.45 -23.13 -51.80
N THR A 15 -20.56 -22.57 -52.29
CA THR A 15 -21.85 -22.40 -51.61
C THR A 15 -22.81 -23.45 -52.17
N LEU A 16 -23.45 -24.25 -51.31
CA LEU A 16 -24.63 -25.07 -51.66
C LEU A 16 -25.60 -25.10 -50.46
N LEU A 17 -26.86 -24.85 -50.77
CA LEU A 17 -27.99 -24.48 -49.91
C LEU A 17 -28.74 -25.69 -49.29
N LEU A 18 -29.56 -25.35 -48.27
CA LEU A 18 -30.84 -25.97 -47.79
C LEU A 18 -30.78 -26.97 -46.61
N ALA A 19 -31.04 -26.51 -45.39
CA ALA A 19 -32.39 -26.39 -44.78
C ALA A 19 -32.29 -25.93 -43.30
N PRO A 20 -33.11 -24.99 -42.79
CA PRO A 20 -33.13 -24.66 -41.37
C PRO A 20 -33.97 -25.71 -40.62
N LEU A 21 -33.32 -26.55 -39.82
CA LEU A 21 -33.99 -27.28 -38.73
C LEU A 21 -34.43 -26.26 -37.69
N ALA A 22 -35.67 -25.77 -37.82
CA ALA A 22 -36.35 -25.06 -36.75
C ALA A 22 -36.57 -26.05 -35.60
N SER A 23 -35.64 -26.06 -34.64
CA SER A 23 -35.84 -26.71 -33.36
C SER A 23 -36.83 -25.85 -32.57
N ALA A 24 -38.08 -26.31 -32.46
CA ALA A 24 -39.02 -25.74 -31.50
C ALA A 24 -38.42 -25.94 -30.09
N ARG A 25 -37.90 -24.86 -29.50
CA ARG A 25 -37.48 -24.85 -28.10
C ARG A 25 -38.76 -24.97 -27.26
N ALA A 26 -38.89 -26.08 -26.53
CA ALA A 26 -39.89 -26.21 -25.47
C ALA A 26 -39.83 -24.96 -24.57
N ALA A 27 -40.98 -24.36 -24.27
CA ALA A 27 -41.04 -23.13 -23.50
C ALA A 27 -40.76 -23.45 -22.02
N GLY A 28 -39.53 -23.22 -21.56
CA GLY A 28 -39.20 -23.41 -20.14
C GLY A 28 -40.10 -22.57 -19.22
N GLY A 29 -40.24 -22.98 -17.98
CA GLY A 29 -41.01 -22.24 -16.97
C GLY A 29 -40.30 -20.95 -16.52
N GLU A 30 -41.04 -20.10 -15.81
CA GLU A 30 -40.57 -18.81 -15.30
C GLU A 30 -40.78 -18.73 -13.77
N ILE A 31 -39.84 -18.13 -13.05
CA ILE A 31 -40.06 -17.63 -11.69
C ILE A 31 -39.96 -16.09 -11.70
N SER A 32 -40.93 -15.39 -11.13
CA SER A 32 -40.88 -13.93 -10.99
C SER A 32 -41.53 -13.43 -9.71
N GLY A 33 -41.21 -12.20 -9.31
CA GLY A 33 -41.78 -11.61 -8.11
C GLY A 33 -41.12 -10.29 -7.71
N THR A 34 -41.44 -9.82 -6.51
CA THR A 34 -40.96 -8.55 -5.94
C THR A 34 -40.30 -8.79 -4.59
N VAL A 35 -39.19 -8.09 -4.31
CA VAL A 35 -38.51 -8.13 -3.01
C VAL A 35 -38.76 -6.82 -2.25
N THR A 36 -39.23 -6.93 -1.00
CA THR A 36 -39.56 -5.79 -0.13
C THR A 36 -38.94 -5.92 1.25
N ASP A 37 -38.80 -4.80 1.96
CA ASP A 37 -38.31 -4.73 3.35
C ASP A 37 -39.44 -4.93 4.38
N PRO A 38 -39.16 -4.95 5.71
CA PRO A 38 -40.19 -5.13 6.73
C PRO A 38 -41.32 -4.08 6.71
N LYS A 39 -41.03 -2.88 6.20
CA LYS A 39 -41.92 -1.73 6.10
C LYS A 39 -42.67 -1.68 4.76
N GLY A 40 -42.41 -2.61 3.86
CA GLY A 40 -43.04 -2.72 2.55
C GLY A 40 -42.38 -1.87 1.45
N ALA A 41 -41.21 -1.28 1.69
CA ALA A 41 -40.45 -0.60 0.65
C ALA A 41 -39.73 -1.62 -0.24
N VAL A 42 -39.57 -1.33 -1.53
CA VAL A 42 -38.92 -2.22 -2.49
C VAL A 42 -37.40 -2.27 -2.27
N VAL A 43 -36.80 -3.45 -2.37
CA VAL A 43 -35.35 -3.66 -2.24
C VAL A 43 -34.74 -3.78 -3.63
N VAL A 44 -34.03 -2.74 -4.05
CA VAL A 44 -33.37 -2.66 -5.36
C VAL A 44 -32.01 -3.36 -5.30
N GLY A 45 -31.66 -4.13 -6.34
CA GLY A 45 -30.37 -4.82 -6.43
C GLY A 45 -30.22 -6.08 -5.56
N ALA A 46 -31.29 -6.57 -4.94
CA ALA A 46 -31.28 -7.85 -4.21
C ALA A 46 -30.96 -9.00 -5.17
N ALA A 47 -29.99 -9.85 -4.81
CA ALA A 47 -29.62 -11.02 -5.60
C ALA A 47 -30.60 -12.16 -5.36
N VAL A 48 -31.21 -12.67 -6.43
CA VAL A 48 -32.14 -13.80 -6.42
C VAL A 48 -31.50 -14.97 -7.16
N ASN A 49 -31.12 -16.00 -6.41
CA ASN A 49 -30.43 -17.18 -6.90
C ASN A 49 -31.37 -18.38 -6.88
N VAL A 50 -31.59 -19.01 -8.03
CA VAL A 50 -32.51 -20.14 -8.21
C VAL A 50 -31.70 -21.41 -8.42
N TYR A 51 -31.86 -22.39 -7.54
CA TYR A 51 -31.16 -23.67 -7.52
C TYR A 51 -32.13 -24.81 -7.84
N PRO A 52 -31.75 -25.81 -8.66
CA PRO A 52 -32.45 -27.10 -8.64
C PRO A 52 -32.46 -27.64 -7.20
N GLU A 53 -33.53 -28.31 -6.75
CA GLU A 53 -33.71 -28.69 -5.33
C GLU A 53 -32.51 -29.43 -4.72
N ALA A 54 -31.87 -30.33 -5.48
CA ALA A 54 -30.69 -31.08 -5.07
C ALA A 54 -29.36 -30.54 -5.66
N GLY A 55 -29.37 -29.35 -6.28
CA GLY A 55 -28.21 -28.75 -6.94
C GLY A 55 -27.48 -27.74 -6.07
N GLU A 56 -26.15 -27.82 -6.05
CA GLU A 56 -25.29 -26.90 -5.29
C GLU A 56 -24.97 -25.60 -6.07
N GLN A 57 -25.15 -25.61 -7.39
CA GLN A 57 -24.95 -24.45 -8.27
C GLN A 57 -26.29 -23.85 -8.73
N PRO A 58 -26.40 -22.52 -8.85
CA PRO A 58 -27.65 -21.89 -9.28
C PRO A 58 -27.90 -22.18 -10.76
N ALA A 59 -29.12 -22.63 -11.09
CA ALA A 59 -29.60 -22.70 -12.46
C ALA A 59 -29.75 -21.31 -13.09
N ALA A 60 -29.97 -20.28 -12.27
CA ALA A 60 -29.98 -18.89 -12.69
C ALA A 60 -29.76 -17.94 -11.50
N ALA A 61 -29.17 -16.77 -11.77
CA ALA A 61 -29.00 -15.69 -10.80
C ALA A 61 -29.37 -14.36 -11.45
N VAL A 62 -30.25 -13.59 -10.81
CA VAL A 62 -30.69 -12.26 -11.28
C VAL A 62 -30.68 -11.26 -10.13
N LYS A 63 -30.74 -9.97 -10.44
CA LYS A 63 -30.92 -8.91 -9.43
C LYS A 63 -32.28 -8.25 -9.60
N THR A 64 -32.85 -7.74 -8.51
CA THR A 64 -34.06 -6.93 -8.58
C THR A 64 -33.79 -5.58 -9.25
N ASP A 65 -34.76 -5.12 -10.04
CA ASP A 65 -34.72 -3.83 -10.73
C ASP A 65 -35.08 -2.64 -9.81
N ALA A 66 -35.20 -1.45 -10.39
CA ALA A 66 -35.56 -0.22 -9.68
C ALA A 66 -36.96 -0.23 -9.06
N GLN A 67 -37.83 -1.17 -9.45
CA GLN A 67 -39.15 -1.41 -8.89
C GLN A 67 -39.14 -2.60 -7.91
N GLY A 68 -37.97 -3.15 -7.59
CA GLY A 68 -37.80 -4.31 -6.72
C GLY A 68 -38.22 -5.63 -7.36
N GLN A 69 -38.48 -5.66 -8.67
CA GLN A 69 -38.98 -6.84 -9.37
C GLN A 69 -37.82 -7.69 -9.91
N TYR A 70 -38.02 -9.00 -9.97
CA TYR A 70 -37.10 -9.93 -10.59
C TYR A 70 -37.85 -10.93 -11.47
N ARG A 71 -37.17 -11.43 -12.51
CA ARG A 71 -37.70 -12.44 -13.42
C ARG A 71 -36.61 -13.39 -13.90
N VAL A 72 -36.85 -14.69 -13.79
CA VAL A 72 -35.99 -15.78 -14.25
C VAL A 72 -36.78 -16.63 -15.24
N THR A 73 -36.34 -16.70 -16.50
CA THR A 73 -37.05 -17.39 -17.59
C THR A 73 -36.29 -18.63 -18.06
N ASN A 74 -36.96 -19.48 -18.85
CA ASN A 74 -36.40 -20.68 -19.47
C ASN A 74 -35.85 -21.71 -18.47
N LEU A 75 -36.46 -21.82 -17.29
CA LEU A 75 -36.12 -22.86 -16.33
C LEU A 75 -36.71 -24.21 -16.79
N PRO A 76 -35.93 -25.30 -16.82
CA PRO A 76 -36.48 -26.63 -17.03
C PRO A 76 -37.60 -26.95 -16.03
N PRO A 77 -38.65 -27.70 -16.42
CA PRO A 77 -39.65 -28.16 -15.46
C PRO A 77 -39.01 -28.99 -14.34
N GLY A 78 -39.32 -28.67 -13.09
CA GLY A 78 -38.69 -29.28 -11.93
C GLY A 78 -38.96 -28.51 -10.63
N VAL A 79 -38.38 -28.99 -9.53
CA VAL A 79 -38.51 -28.35 -8.22
C VAL A 79 -37.24 -27.56 -7.91
N TYR A 80 -37.42 -26.35 -7.40
CA TYR A 80 -36.35 -25.38 -7.18
C TYR A 80 -36.35 -24.83 -5.75
N ARG A 81 -35.17 -24.40 -5.32
CA ARG A 81 -34.96 -23.57 -4.14
C ARG A 81 -34.51 -22.17 -4.58
N VAL A 82 -35.13 -21.13 -4.04
CA VAL A 82 -34.82 -19.74 -4.37
C VAL A 82 -34.25 -19.05 -3.13
N ASN A 83 -33.04 -18.50 -3.25
CA ASN A 83 -32.37 -17.74 -2.19
C ASN A 83 -32.35 -16.26 -2.58
N VAL A 84 -32.78 -15.38 -1.67
CA VAL A 84 -32.72 -13.93 -1.84
C VAL A 84 -31.76 -13.32 -0.84
N VAL A 85 -30.80 -12.54 -1.35
CA VAL A 85 -29.74 -11.91 -0.57
C VAL A 85 -29.72 -10.41 -0.87
N ALA A 86 -29.74 -9.57 0.17
CA ALA A 86 -29.54 -8.14 0.06
C ALA A 86 -28.73 -7.60 1.25
N GLU A 87 -27.91 -6.58 1.01
CA GLU A 87 -27.08 -5.92 2.03
C GLU A 87 -27.94 -5.43 3.21
N GLY A 88 -27.54 -5.75 4.44
CA GLY A 88 -28.28 -5.35 5.65
C GLY A 88 -29.50 -6.22 6.01
N PHE A 89 -29.80 -7.26 5.22
CA PHE A 89 -30.92 -8.17 5.46
C PHE A 89 -30.47 -9.62 5.68
N THR A 90 -31.30 -10.40 6.36
CA THR A 90 -31.14 -11.86 6.46
C THR A 90 -31.43 -12.52 5.12
N VAL A 91 -30.76 -13.63 4.84
CA VAL A 91 -31.01 -14.44 3.63
C VAL A 91 -32.36 -15.12 3.77
N VAL A 92 -33.24 -14.92 2.78
CA VAL A 92 -34.55 -15.60 2.73
C VAL A 92 -34.48 -16.73 1.72
N VAL A 93 -34.95 -17.92 2.13
CA VAL A 93 -34.93 -19.14 1.31
C VAL A 93 -36.35 -19.66 1.13
N ALA A 94 -36.80 -19.80 -0.12
CA ALA A 94 -38.02 -20.52 -0.49
C ALA A 94 -37.65 -21.84 -1.16
N ALA A 95 -37.81 -22.95 -0.44
CA ALA A 95 -37.58 -24.31 -0.96
C ALA A 95 -38.85 -24.88 -1.61
N ASN A 96 -38.69 -25.96 -2.37
CA ASN A 96 -39.78 -26.78 -2.94
C ASN A 96 -40.70 -26.03 -3.91
N GLN A 97 -40.12 -25.14 -4.71
CA GLN A 97 -40.84 -24.33 -5.69
C GLN A 97 -40.96 -25.07 -7.01
N GLU A 98 -42.17 -25.54 -7.32
CA GLU A 98 -42.44 -26.25 -8.56
C GLU A 98 -42.49 -25.27 -9.75
N VAL A 99 -41.71 -25.58 -10.78
CA VAL A 99 -41.69 -24.89 -12.07
C VAL A 99 -42.21 -25.87 -13.11
N SER A 100 -43.28 -25.48 -13.81
CA SER A 100 -43.86 -26.27 -14.91
C SER A 100 -43.62 -25.59 -16.25
N GLU A 101 -43.58 -26.39 -17.33
CA GLU A 101 -43.41 -25.88 -18.70
C GLU A 101 -44.47 -24.83 -19.06
N GLY A 102 -44.04 -23.73 -19.66
CA GLY A 102 -44.91 -22.65 -20.14
C GLY A 102 -45.67 -21.87 -19.05
N LYS A 103 -45.38 -22.07 -17.76
CA LYS A 103 -46.03 -21.37 -16.64
C LYS A 103 -45.07 -20.44 -15.90
N THR A 104 -45.64 -19.40 -15.28
CA THR A 104 -44.94 -18.50 -14.36
C THR A 104 -45.31 -18.80 -12.91
N THR A 105 -44.32 -19.15 -12.10
CA THR A 105 -44.43 -19.30 -10.65
C THR A 105 -44.08 -17.96 -9.99
N ARG A 106 -45.06 -17.34 -9.33
CA ARG A 106 -44.89 -16.02 -8.70
C ARG A 106 -44.47 -16.15 -7.23
N LEU A 107 -43.34 -15.54 -6.85
CA LEU A 107 -42.78 -15.59 -5.51
C LEU A 107 -42.34 -14.19 -5.05
N ASP A 108 -43.14 -13.57 -4.18
CA ASP A 108 -42.79 -12.28 -3.58
C ASP A 108 -42.05 -12.54 -2.25
N PHE A 109 -40.96 -11.80 -2.00
CA PHE A 109 -40.14 -11.95 -0.81
C PHE A 109 -40.20 -10.69 0.07
N LYS A 110 -40.31 -10.91 1.38
CA LYS A 110 -40.17 -9.87 2.38
C LYS A 110 -38.93 -10.17 3.22
N LEU A 111 -37.91 -9.33 3.11
CA LEU A 111 -36.64 -9.50 3.83
C LEU A 111 -36.77 -8.99 5.26
N GLU A 112 -36.06 -9.63 6.19
CA GLU A 112 -35.91 -9.14 7.57
C GLU A 112 -34.54 -8.49 7.74
N VAL A 113 -34.48 -7.36 8.46
CA VAL A 113 -33.19 -6.69 8.75
C VAL A 113 -32.32 -7.64 9.58
N ALA A 114 -31.06 -7.78 9.19
CA ALA A 114 -30.11 -8.55 9.97
C ALA A 114 -29.82 -7.81 11.29
N SER A 115 -30.51 -8.17 12.36
CA SER A 115 -30.18 -7.66 13.69
C SER A 115 -28.91 -8.34 14.20
N VAL A 116 -27.95 -7.52 14.60
CA VAL A 116 -26.95 -7.93 15.58
C VAL A 116 -27.59 -7.57 16.92
N GLU A 117 -28.15 -8.54 17.65
CA GLU A 117 -28.63 -8.29 19.02
C GLU A 117 -27.43 -8.06 19.94
N THR A 118 -26.87 -6.84 19.98
CA THR A 118 -25.60 -6.52 20.64
C THR A 118 -25.79 -5.88 22.01
N SER A 119 -24.90 -6.24 22.95
CA SER A 119 -24.61 -5.47 24.17
C SER A 119 -24.01 -4.09 23.84
N VAL A 120 -23.28 -3.99 22.72
CA VAL A 120 -22.75 -2.73 22.19
C VAL A 120 -23.88 -2.01 21.45
N THR A 121 -24.35 -0.89 22.00
CA THR A 121 -25.38 -0.06 21.39
C THR A 121 -24.77 1.14 20.67
N VAL A 122 -24.94 1.20 19.34
CA VAL A 122 -24.62 2.39 18.55
C VAL A 122 -25.86 3.28 18.49
N SER A 123 -25.84 4.41 19.22
CA SER A 123 -27.00 5.34 19.32
C SER A 123 -26.82 6.55 18.41
N ALA A 124 -27.72 6.75 17.43
CA ALA A 124 -27.68 7.86 16.47
C ALA A 124 -28.33 9.18 16.97
N ASN A 125 -28.41 9.40 18.29
CA ASN A 125 -29.11 10.55 18.90
C ASN A 125 -28.28 11.85 18.94
N GLY A 126 -27.19 11.95 18.17
CA GLY A 126 -26.30 13.11 18.13
C GLY A 126 -26.45 14.00 16.88
N PRO A 127 -25.56 14.99 16.71
CA PRO A 127 -25.45 15.77 15.49
C PRO A 127 -25.31 14.87 14.26
N LYS A 128 -26.01 15.23 13.18
CA LYS A 128 -25.86 14.53 11.89
C LYS A 128 -24.49 14.81 11.29
N PRO A 129 -23.90 13.87 10.52
CA PRO A 129 -22.70 14.17 9.75
C PRO A 129 -22.92 15.40 8.86
N ASN A 130 -21.85 16.17 8.65
CA ASN A 130 -21.81 17.30 7.72
C ASN A 130 -22.75 18.46 8.11
N SER A 131 -23.05 18.61 9.41
CA SER A 131 -23.94 19.67 9.92
C SER A 131 -23.27 21.01 10.16
N ASP A 132 -21.93 21.08 10.13
CA ASP A 132 -21.19 22.32 10.33
C ASP A 132 -21.53 23.35 9.24
N PRO A 133 -21.93 24.59 9.60
CA PRO A 133 -22.42 25.56 8.64
C PRO A 133 -21.35 26.03 7.66
N VAL A 134 -20.08 26.11 8.07
CA VAL A 134 -18.96 26.54 7.22
C VAL A 134 -18.62 25.44 6.23
N TYR A 135 -18.58 24.19 6.67
CA TYR A 135 -18.45 23.02 5.79
C TYR A 135 -19.58 22.95 4.76
N GLN A 136 -20.84 23.16 5.19
CA GLN A 136 -21.96 23.20 4.26
C GLN A 136 -21.86 24.33 3.25
N ALA A 137 -21.35 25.50 3.64
CA ALA A 137 -21.10 26.60 2.72
C ALA A 137 -20.04 26.21 1.68
N LEU A 138 -18.93 25.60 2.09
CA LEU A 138 -17.90 25.07 1.19
C LEU A 138 -18.47 24.02 0.22
N ARG A 139 -19.33 23.11 0.72
CA ARG A 139 -19.94 22.05 -0.09
C ARG A 139 -20.92 22.55 -1.15
N LYS A 140 -21.58 23.69 -0.90
CA LYS A 140 -22.55 24.32 -1.81
C LYS A 140 -21.90 25.17 -2.91
N LEU A 141 -20.59 25.39 -2.84
CA LEU A 141 -19.84 26.08 -3.89
C LEU A 141 -20.00 25.36 -5.24
N GLY A 142 -19.99 26.14 -6.33
CA GLY A 142 -20.32 25.68 -7.68
C GLY A 142 -21.81 25.77 -8.01
N GLY A 143 -22.60 26.43 -7.15
CA GLY A 143 -24.04 26.63 -7.33
C GLY A 143 -24.38 27.50 -8.56
N PRO A 144 -25.66 27.56 -8.97
CA PRO A 144 -26.07 28.26 -10.18
C PRO A 144 -25.66 29.75 -10.25
N GLN A 145 -25.56 30.42 -9.11
CA GLN A 145 -25.19 31.84 -9.00
C GLN A 145 -23.69 32.06 -8.72
N ASP A 146 -22.92 30.99 -8.50
CA ASP A 146 -21.50 31.11 -8.22
C ASP A 146 -20.74 31.49 -9.50
N PHE A 147 -19.58 32.12 -9.32
CA PHE A 147 -18.77 32.74 -10.38
C PHE A 147 -19.43 33.92 -11.13
N ALA A 148 -20.66 34.33 -10.78
CA ALA A 148 -21.26 35.58 -11.27
C ALA A 148 -20.67 36.84 -10.59
N GLY A 149 -19.95 36.65 -9.48
CA GLY A 149 -19.33 37.71 -8.69
C GLY A 149 -18.05 38.29 -9.31
N GLU A 150 -17.05 38.56 -8.46
CA GLU A 150 -15.76 39.10 -8.89
C GLU A 150 -14.99 38.11 -9.77
N TYR A 151 -14.39 38.63 -10.83
CA TYR A 151 -13.41 37.93 -11.65
C TYR A 151 -12.29 38.89 -12.06
N ALA A 152 -11.14 38.36 -12.47
CA ALA A 152 -10.03 39.14 -12.99
C ALA A 152 -9.84 38.87 -14.49
N GLN A 153 -9.78 39.92 -15.31
CA GLN A 153 -9.17 39.84 -16.63
C GLN A 153 -7.65 39.89 -16.46
N VAL A 154 -6.94 38.91 -17.01
CA VAL A 154 -5.50 38.75 -16.79
C VAL A 154 -4.73 38.85 -18.09
N THR A 155 -3.58 39.51 -18.06
CA THR A 155 -2.60 39.55 -19.16
C THR A 155 -1.20 39.37 -18.60
N ASN A 156 -0.56 38.24 -18.90
CA ASN A 156 0.74 37.84 -18.35
C ASN A 156 0.81 37.88 -16.82
N LEU A 157 -0.29 37.47 -16.15
CA LEU A 157 -0.29 37.32 -14.70
C LEU A 157 0.55 36.10 -14.32
N VAL A 158 1.47 36.27 -13.39
CA VAL A 158 2.33 35.19 -12.89
C VAL A 158 1.90 34.82 -11.48
N VAL A 159 1.58 33.54 -11.28
CA VAL A 159 1.34 32.93 -9.97
C VAL A 159 2.42 31.89 -9.74
N LYS A 160 3.30 32.13 -8.77
CA LYS A 160 4.44 31.26 -8.45
C LYS A 160 4.22 30.51 -7.14
N ARG A 161 4.40 29.19 -7.15
CA ARG A 161 4.29 28.31 -5.98
C ARG A 161 5.50 27.40 -5.95
N ASP A 162 6.44 27.71 -5.06
CA ASP A 162 7.76 27.08 -4.97
C ASP A 162 8.47 26.98 -6.34
N ALA A 163 8.73 25.77 -6.84
CA ALA A 163 9.35 25.48 -8.13
C ALA A 163 8.38 25.61 -9.33
N ALA A 164 7.07 25.71 -9.11
CA ALA A 164 6.07 25.85 -10.16
C ALA A 164 5.74 27.32 -10.43
N THR A 165 5.64 27.68 -11.71
CA THR A 165 5.21 29.01 -12.16
C THR A 165 4.09 28.87 -13.17
N PHE A 166 2.92 29.41 -12.83
CA PHE A 166 1.75 29.50 -13.70
C PHE A 166 1.70 30.90 -14.30
N THR A 167 1.92 31.00 -15.61
CA THR A 167 1.80 32.26 -16.36
C THR A 167 0.46 32.27 -17.11
N LEU A 168 -0.49 33.08 -16.65
CA LEU A 168 -1.76 33.31 -17.33
C LEU A 168 -1.56 34.40 -18.38
N THR A 169 -1.20 33.98 -19.59
CA THR A 169 -0.84 34.87 -20.71
C THR A 169 -1.98 35.79 -21.09
N SER A 170 -3.18 35.25 -21.26
CA SER A 170 -4.39 36.05 -21.50
C SER A 170 -5.66 35.27 -21.14
N GLY A 171 -6.63 35.92 -20.52
CA GLY A 171 -7.91 35.28 -20.22
C GLY A 171 -8.63 35.85 -19.01
N GLU A 172 -9.44 35.02 -18.38
CA GLU A 172 -10.29 35.41 -17.26
C GLU A 172 -10.15 34.40 -16.12
N LEU A 173 -9.96 34.89 -14.90
CA LEU A 173 -9.88 34.11 -13.67
C LEU A 173 -11.09 34.44 -12.79
N TYR A 174 -12.00 33.47 -12.64
CA TYR A 174 -13.24 33.60 -11.88
C TYR A 174 -13.07 33.04 -10.48
N PHE A 175 -13.49 33.77 -9.45
CA PHE A 175 -13.32 33.35 -8.06
C PHE A 175 -14.58 32.70 -7.50
N LEU A 176 -14.39 31.74 -6.60
CA LEU A 176 -15.47 31.21 -5.78
C LEU A 176 -15.96 32.28 -4.80
N PRO A 177 -17.26 32.28 -4.43
CA PRO A 177 -17.75 33.11 -3.33
C PRO A 177 -16.93 32.88 -2.04
N PRO A 178 -16.65 33.93 -1.27
CA PRO A 178 -15.93 33.79 -0.02
C PRO A 178 -16.76 33.03 1.02
N VAL A 179 -16.11 32.14 1.75
CA VAL A 179 -16.66 31.45 2.93
C VAL A 179 -15.86 31.89 4.15
N GLU A 180 -16.54 32.34 5.21
CA GLU A 180 -15.89 32.99 6.35
C GLU A 180 -14.94 34.14 5.92
N GLY A 181 -15.33 34.88 4.88
CA GLY A 181 -14.56 36.01 4.36
C GLY A 181 -13.34 35.64 3.51
N ARG A 182 -13.06 34.36 3.26
CA ARG A 182 -11.90 33.89 2.47
C ARG A 182 -12.35 33.22 1.18
N VAL A 183 -11.73 33.58 0.07
CA VAL A 183 -11.91 32.90 -1.22
C VAL A 183 -11.07 31.62 -1.22
N THR A 184 -11.66 30.47 -1.54
CA THR A 184 -11.01 29.16 -1.40
C THR A 184 -10.72 28.45 -2.73
N GLY A 185 -10.91 29.16 -3.84
CA GLY A 185 -10.65 28.62 -5.17
C GLY A 185 -11.01 29.57 -6.30
N ALA A 186 -10.58 29.21 -7.50
CA ALA A 186 -10.81 29.97 -8.72
C ALA A 186 -10.77 29.07 -9.95
N VAL A 187 -11.33 29.52 -11.07
CA VAL A 187 -11.22 28.87 -12.36
C VAL A 187 -10.71 29.86 -13.40
N PHE A 188 -9.61 29.51 -14.06
CA PHE A 188 -9.09 30.25 -15.19
C PHE A 188 -9.60 29.66 -16.50
N VAL A 189 -10.01 30.53 -17.43
CA VAL A 189 -10.31 30.19 -18.82
C VAL A 189 -9.58 31.17 -19.74
N GLY A 190 -8.67 30.66 -20.56
CA GLY A 190 -7.82 31.48 -21.43
C GLY A 190 -6.64 30.71 -21.99
N GLU A 191 -5.51 31.40 -22.18
CA GLU A 191 -4.23 30.83 -22.58
C GLU A 191 -3.22 31.02 -21.45
N GLY A 192 -2.53 29.95 -21.07
CA GLY A 192 -1.50 29.99 -20.05
C GLY A 192 -0.45 28.89 -20.21
N GLU A 193 0.57 28.97 -19.36
CA GLU A 193 1.69 28.04 -19.35
C GLU A 193 2.11 27.72 -17.91
N LEU A 194 2.27 26.44 -17.61
CA LEU A 194 2.90 25.92 -16.40
C LEU A 194 4.37 25.65 -16.74
N SER A 195 5.28 26.22 -15.96
CA SER A 195 6.68 25.80 -15.93
C SER A 195 7.06 25.25 -14.56
N LEU A 196 7.80 24.15 -14.52
CA LEU A 196 8.26 23.52 -13.27
C LEU A 196 9.63 22.87 -13.48
N THR A 197 10.57 23.19 -12.59
CA THR A 197 11.88 22.54 -12.54
C THR A 197 12.11 22.03 -11.13
N PRO A 198 12.10 20.70 -10.88
CA PRO A 198 12.35 20.17 -9.54
C PRO A 198 13.72 20.60 -9.02
N PRO A 199 13.91 20.83 -7.70
CA PRO A 199 15.13 21.40 -7.16
C PRO A 199 16.33 20.43 -7.22
N VAL A 200 16.07 19.12 -7.16
CA VAL A 200 17.09 18.06 -7.05
C VAL A 200 17.16 17.18 -8.30
N GLU A 201 18.34 16.62 -8.58
CA GLU A 201 18.63 15.91 -9.84
C GLU A 201 17.78 14.65 -10.05
N TRP A 202 17.61 13.84 -9.02
CA TRP A 202 16.85 12.59 -9.12
C TRP A 202 15.34 12.83 -9.33
N GLU A 203 14.81 13.98 -8.89
CA GLU A 203 13.46 14.43 -9.24
C GLU A 203 13.36 14.92 -10.70
N ARG A 204 14.40 15.58 -11.20
CA ARG A 204 14.50 15.94 -12.62
C ARG A 204 14.54 14.69 -13.51
N HIS A 205 15.24 13.64 -13.08
CA HIS A 205 15.20 12.33 -13.74
C HIS A 205 13.79 11.74 -13.71
N SER A 206 13.15 11.68 -12.54
CA SER A 206 11.77 11.19 -12.40
C SER A 206 10.81 11.88 -13.38
N LEU A 207 10.86 13.22 -13.43
CA LEU A 207 10.04 14.00 -14.35
C LEU A 207 10.33 13.65 -15.82
N ALA A 208 11.61 13.51 -16.19
CA ALA A 208 12.04 13.18 -17.54
C ALA A 208 11.55 11.81 -18.03
N LEU A 209 11.25 10.86 -17.14
CA LEU A 209 10.65 9.57 -17.52
C LEU A 209 9.26 9.73 -18.17
N PHE A 210 8.54 10.80 -17.82
CA PHE A 210 7.21 11.08 -18.31
C PHE A 210 7.21 12.12 -19.44
N THR A 211 8.06 13.14 -19.33
CA THR A 211 8.07 14.30 -20.24
C THR A 211 9.12 14.21 -21.34
N GLY A 212 10.15 13.39 -21.16
CA GLY A 212 11.38 13.40 -21.97
C GLY A 212 12.37 14.51 -21.61
N GLU A 213 12.05 15.37 -20.64
CA GLU A 213 12.82 16.56 -20.29
C GLU A 213 12.95 16.73 -18.75
N PRO A 214 14.09 17.23 -18.24
CA PRO A 214 14.30 17.40 -16.80
C PRO A 214 13.51 18.56 -16.18
N ALA A 215 12.79 19.33 -17.01
CA ALA A 215 11.87 20.39 -16.62
C ALA A 215 10.57 20.24 -17.42
N LEU A 216 9.48 20.75 -16.89
CA LEU A 216 8.19 20.78 -17.56
C LEU A 216 7.88 22.18 -18.04
N THR A 217 7.49 22.29 -19.31
CA THR A 217 6.73 23.41 -19.85
C THR A 217 5.44 22.86 -20.46
N GLU A 218 4.29 23.23 -19.90
CA GLU A 218 2.97 22.76 -20.31
C GLU A 218 2.04 23.93 -20.59
N LYS A 219 1.61 24.07 -21.85
CA LYS A 219 0.59 25.05 -22.21
C LYS A 219 -0.79 24.51 -21.85
N PHE A 220 -1.63 25.35 -21.27
CA PHE A 220 -2.99 24.98 -20.86
C PHE A 220 -4.01 26.02 -21.28
N THR A 221 -5.27 25.61 -21.34
CA THR A 221 -6.39 26.51 -21.64
C THR A 221 -7.39 26.69 -20.49
N LYS A 222 -7.29 25.82 -19.49
CA LYS A 222 -8.11 25.87 -18.27
C LYS A 222 -7.28 25.46 -17.06
N LEU A 223 -7.57 26.11 -15.93
CA LEU A 223 -6.97 25.81 -14.64
C LEU A 223 -8.08 25.81 -13.59
N THR A 224 -8.21 24.76 -12.79
CA THR A 224 -9.07 24.78 -11.59
C THR A 224 -8.18 24.84 -10.37
N LEU A 225 -8.34 25.91 -9.58
CA LEU A 225 -7.53 26.20 -8.41
C LEU A 225 -8.34 25.98 -7.14
N ARG A 226 -7.71 25.33 -6.16
CA ARG A 226 -8.15 25.25 -4.77
C ARG A 226 -7.02 25.74 -3.91
N PHE A 227 -7.31 26.70 -3.05
CA PHE A 227 -6.29 27.30 -2.22
C PHE A 227 -6.88 27.88 -0.96
N THR A 228 -6.03 28.02 0.03
CA THR A 228 -6.28 28.85 1.21
C THR A 228 -5.12 29.81 1.41
N ASP A 229 -4.03 29.72 0.65
CA ASP A 229 -2.95 30.70 0.70
C ASP A 229 -3.40 32.12 0.24
N LYS A 230 -2.44 33.00 -0.04
CA LYS A 230 -2.69 34.39 -0.44
C LYS A 230 -2.98 34.56 -1.93
N THR A 231 -3.34 33.50 -2.66
CA THR A 231 -3.55 33.57 -4.13
C THR A 231 -4.54 34.67 -4.51
N TYR A 232 -5.71 34.74 -3.85
CA TYR A 232 -6.73 35.73 -4.21
C TYR A 232 -6.21 37.16 -4.02
N GLU A 233 -5.55 37.44 -2.90
CA GLU A 233 -4.98 38.74 -2.57
C GLU A 233 -3.84 39.12 -3.53
N GLU A 234 -2.97 38.18 -3.87
CA GLU A 234 -1.88 38.35 -4.84
C GLU A 234 -2.42 38.72 -6.22
N VAL A 235 -3.47 38.04 -6.69
CA VAL A 235 -4.10 38.38 -7.97
C VAL A 235 -4.75 39.75 -7.91
N LYS A 236 -5.52 40.04 -6.85
CA LYS A 236 -6.23 41.32 -6.71
C LYS A 236 -5.27 42.52 -6.67
N ALA A 237 -4.09 42.34 -6.08
CA ALA A 237 -3.06 43.38 -5.98
C ALA A 237 -2.17 43.49 -7.23
N SER A 238 -2.26 42.54 -8.17
CA SER A 238 -1.39 42.50 -9.34
C SER A 238 -1.79 43.54 -10.39
N PRO A 239 -0.83 44.32 -10.95
CA PRO A 239 -1.12 45.21 -12.08
C PRO A 239 -1.43 44.46 -13.38
N GLN A 240 -1.16 43.15 -13.44
CA GLN A 240 -1.49 42.27 -14.57
C GLN A 240 -2.92 41.69 -14.49
N ALA A 241 -3.66 42.04 -13.44
CA ALA A 241 -5.04 41.62 -13.23
C ALA A 241 -5.96 42.85 -13.12
N ARG A 242 -7.02 42.88 -13.92
CA ARG A 242 -8.08 43.89 -13.85
C ARG A 242 -9.35 43.25 -13.31
N MET A 243 -9.71 43.61 -12.08
CA MET A 243 -10.93 43.13 -11.42
C MET A 243 -12.19 43.70 -12.08
N SER A 244 -13.22 42.86 -12.22
CA SER A 244 -14.54 43.19 -12.75
C SER A 244 -15.60 42.23 -12.17
N THR A 245 -16.87 42.36 -12.57
CA THR A 245 -17.98 41.47 -12.16
C THR A 245 -18.78 40.99 -13.37
N ASN A 246 -19.54 39.91 -13.23
CA ASN A 246 -20.41 39.35 -14.28
C ASN A 246 -19.67 39.05 -15.60
N GLY A 247 -18.54 38.34 -15.53
CA GLY A 247 -17.73 38.01 -16.71
C GLY A 247 -18.45 37.07 -17.69
N PRO A 248 -18.17 37.18 -19.01
CA PRO A 248 -18.88 36.45 -20.07
C PRO A 248 -18.67 34.93 -20.03
N GLN A 249 -17.62 34.44 -19.38
CA GLN A 249 -17.30 33.01 -19.24
C GLN A 249 -17.67 32.43 -17.86
N ALA A 250 -18.43 33.16 -17.03
CA ALA A 250 -18.82 32.70 -15.69
C ALA A 250 -19.50 31.31 -15.70
N ALA A 251 -20.43 31.08 -16.63
CA ALA A 251 -21.11 29.78 -16.76
C ALA A 251 -20.11 28.65 -17.10
N ARG A 252 -19.18 28.90 -18.03
CA ARG A 252 -18.14 27.94 -18.41
C ARG A 252 -17.18 27.65 -17.26
N ALA A 253 -16.79 28.68 -16.50
CA ALA A 253 -15.95 28.53 -15.32
C ALA A 253 -16.63 27.66 -14.25
N ARG A 254 -17.92 27.88 -14.01
CA ARG A 254 -18.74 27.06 -13.11
C ARG A 254 -18.80 25.60 -13.56
N ASP A 255 -19.03 25.35 -14.84
CA ASP A 255 -19.12 23.98 -15.37
C ASP A 255 -17.76 23.25 -15.21
N ILE A 256 -16.64 23.92 -15.51
CA ILE A 256 -15.28 23.40 -15.29
C ILE A 256 -15.04 23.05 -13.80
N TYR A 257 -15.46 23.93 -12.88
CA TYR A 257 -15.37 23.66 -11.44
C TYR A 257 -16.19 22.44 -11.04
N ASN A 258 -17.43 22.34 -11.51
CA ASN A 258 -18.34 21.24 -11.19
C ASN A 258 -17.85 19.89 -11.74
N ASP A 259 -17.28 19.87 -12.95
CA ASP A 259 -16.61 18.70 -13.52
C ASP A 259 -15.44 18.25 -12.62
N ASN A 260 -14.63 19.20 -12.14
CA ASN A 260 -13.54 18.91 -11.22
C ASN A 260 -14.05 18.41 -9.84
N GLN A 261 -15.18 18.92 -9.35
CA GLN A 261 -15.81 18.42 -8.14
C GLN A 261 -16.30 16.97 -8.31
N GLU A 262 -16.87 16.61 -9.46
CA GLU A 262 -17.27 15.22 -9.71
C GLU A 262 -16.07 14.28 -9.83
N LEU A 263 -14.99 14.74 -10.49
CA LEU A 263 -13.71 14.04 -10.55
C LEU A 263 -13.18 13.70 -9.15
N LEU A 264 -13.05 14.71 -8.29
CA LEU A 264 -12.50 14.60 -6.94
C LEU A 264 -13.39 13.75 -6.01
N ARG A 265 -14.70 14.04 -6.05
CA ARG A 265 -15.65 13.42 -5.12
C ARG A 265 -16.00 12.00 -5.51
N LYS A 266 -15.83 11.59 -6.78
CA LYS A 266 -16.29 10.28 -7.23
C LYS A 266 -15.33 9.58 -8.18
N GLU A 267 -14.97 10.19 -9.30
CA GLU A 267 -14.33 9.43 -10.39
C GLU A 267 -12.97 8.85 -10.00
N LEU A 268 -12.12 9.63 -9.33
CA LEU A 268 -10.81 9.16 -8.85
C LEU A 268 -10.93 8.10 -7.74
N ARG A 269 -12.08 8.03 -7.05
CA ARG A 269 -12.34 7.08 -5.95
C ARG A 269 -13.02 5.80 -6.43
N ALA A 270 -13.90 5.90 -7.42
CA ALA A 270 -14.68 4.79 -7.95
C ALA A 270 -13.89 3.86 -8.88
N ASN A 271 -12.85 4.38 -9.54
CA ASN A 271 -12.05 3.63 -10.51
C ASN A 271 -10.55 3.59 -10.13
N PRO A 272 -10.17 3.06 -8.96
CA PRO A 272 -8.76 2.97 -8.57
C PRO A 272 -7.94 2.14 -9.58
N GLY A 273 -8.57 1.23 -10.34
CA GLY A 273 -7.91 0.46 -11.40
C GLY A 273 -7.49 1.26 -12.63
N GLN A 274 -8.00 2.49 -12.84
CA GLN A 274 -7.61 3.33 -13.98
C GLN A 274 -6.25 4.00 -13.76
N CYS A 275 -5.90 4.30 -12.50
CA CYS A 275 -4.60 4.81 -12.10
C CYS A 275 -4.28 4.25 -10.70
N PRO A 276 -3.83 2.99 -10.59
CA PRO A 276 -3.60 2.34 -9.29
C PRO A 276 -2.37 2.88 -8.55
N HIS A 277 -1.65 3.82 -9.17
CA HIS A 277 -0.36 4.34 -8.72
C HIS A 277 -0.45 5.76 -8.15
N ILE A 278 -1.66 6.33 -8.03
CA ILE A 278 -1.91 7.57 -7.30
C ILE A 278 -3.09 7.36 -6.37
N GLN A 279 -3.06 8.03 -5.22
CA GLN A 279 -4.26 8.21 -4.42
C GLN A 279 -4.94 9.54 -4.80
N PRO A 280 -6.28 9.60 -4.77
CA PRO A 280 -6.99 10.86 -4.95
C PRO A 280 -6.65 11.82 -3.81
N PRO A 281 -6.55 13.13 -4.09
CA PRO A 281 -6.43 14.12 -3.03
C PRO A 281 -7.54 13.95 -1.99
N ALA A 282 -7.20 14.29 -0.74
CA ALA A 282 -8.14 14.36 0.36
C ALA A 282 -9.38 15.21 0.00
N ASN A 283 -10.44 15.07 0.78
CA ASN A 283 -11.62 15.93 0.67
C ASN A 283 -11.21 17.43 0.74
N MET A 284 -11.27 18.14 -0.40
CA MET A 284 -10.76 19.50 -0.52
C MET A 284 -11.57 20.53 0.28
N GLU A 285 -12.86 20.29 0.51
CA GLU A 285 -13.67 21.13 1.39
C GLU A 285 -13.29 20.93 2.85
N LEU A 286 -13.04 19.67 3.25
CA LEU A 286 -12.53 19.38 4.58
C LEU A 286 -11.14 19.98 4.79
N ARG A 287 -10.23 19.84 3.82
CA ARG A 287 -8.89 20.44 3.88
C ARG A 287 -8.95 21.96 3.98
N ALA A 288 -9.86 22.62 3.26
CA ALA A 288 -10.08 24.07 3.40
C ALA A 288 -10.64 24.46 4.78
N LEU A 289 -11.55 23.65 5.34
CA LEU A 289 -12.12 23.87 6.67
C LEU A 289 -11.02 23.86 7.75
N VAL A 290 -10.03 22.97 7.65
CA VAL A 290 -8.86 22.93 8.57
C VAL A 290 -8.18 24.30 8.67
N ASP A 291 -7.96 24.99 7.55
CA ASP A 291 -7.30 26.31 7.53
C ASP A 291 -8.23 27.46 7.88
N LEU A 292 -9.52 27.38 7.52
CA LEU A 292 -10.50 28.40 7.90
C LEU A 292 -10.69 28.45 9.42
N TYR A 293 -10.66 27.30 10.08
CA TYR A 293 -10.74 27.21 11.54
C TYR A 293 -9.39 27.40 12.22
N THR A 294 -8.29 27.47 11.45
CA THR A 294 -6.95 27.72 11.97
C THR A 294 -6.17 28.75 11.13
N PRO A 295 -6.64 30.01 11.06
CA PRO A 295 -6.17 31.01 10.07
C PRO A 295 -4.71 31.47 10.27
N ALA A 296 -4.09 31.17 11.41
CA ALA A 296 -2.69 31.51 11.67
C ALA A 296 -1.69 30.67 10.86
N ARG A 297 -2.15 29.64 10.14
CA ARG A 297 -1.29 28.72 9.38
C ARG A 297 -1.12 29.15 7.92
N PRO A 298 0.02 28.82 7.29
CA PRO A 298 0.15 28.84 5.84
C PRO A 298 -0.95 28.00 5.18
N GLY A 299 -1.57 28.53 4.13
CA GLY A 299 -2.57 27.80 3.36
C GLY A 299 -1.94 26.91 2.29
N PHE A 300 -2.74 26.00 1.74
CA PHE A 300 -2.34 25.13 0.63
C PHE A 300 -2.67 25.76 -0.73
N PHE A 301 -2.12 25.17 -1.79
CA PHE A 301 -2.41 25.47 -3.18
C PHE A 301 -2.46 24.19 -4.02
N VAL A 302 -3.58 23.95 -4.70
CA VAL A 302 -3.78 22.84 -5.63
C VAL A 302 -4.27 23.39 -6.96
N ALA A 303 -3.69 22.90 -8.05
CA ALA A 303 -4.02 23.30 -9.41
C ALA A 303 -4.23 22.09 -10.32
N PHE A 304 -5.45 21.93 -10.84
CA PHE A 304 -5.78 20.98 -11.90
C PHE A 304 -5.58 21.64 -13.26
N VAL A 305 -4.62 21.14 -14.03
CA VAL A 305 -4.15 21.77 -15.26
C VAL A 305 -4.72 21.03 -16.46
N GLY A 306 -5.58 21.71 -17.23
CA GLY A 306 -6.05 21.23 -18.53
C GLY A 306 -5.02 21.52 -19.62
N GLY A 307 -3.89 20.80 -19.58
CA GLY A 307 -2.77 20.94 -20.51
C GLY A 307 -3.12 20.49 -21.94
N ARG A 308 -2.33 20.98 -22.91
CA ARG A 308 -2.45 20.62 -24.34
C ARG A 308 -1.68 19.36 -24.69
N ARG A 309 -0.55 19.10 -24.04
CA ARG A 309 0.23 17.86 -24.18
C ARG A 309 -0.20 16.85 -23.11
N PHE A 310 -0.54 17.32 -21.90
CA PHE A 310 -0.99 16.47 -20.80
C PHE A 310 -2.29 17.01 -20.19
N GLU A 311 -3.42 16.38 -20.51
CA GLU A 311 -4.76 16.88 -20.14
C GLU A 311 -5.12 16.67 -18.66
N LYS A 312 -4.42 15.75 -17.97
CA LYS A 312 -4.81 15.22 -16.66
C LYS A 312 -3.72 15.41 -15.61
N LEU A 313 -3.14 16.61 -15.57
CA LEU A 313 -2.16 16.98 -14.56
C LEU A 313 -2.81 17.63 -13.35
N PHE A 314 -2.25 17.37 -12.17
CA PHE A 314 -2.50 18.18 -11.00
C PHE A 314 -1.21 18.45 -10.22
N PHE A 315 -1.08 19.69 -9.78
CA PHE A 315 -0.01 20.19 -8.93
C PHE A 315 -0.57 20.46 -7.53
N GLN A 316 0.19 20.11 -6.50
CA GLN A 316 -0.17 20.34 -5.11
C GLN A 316 1.04 20.91 -4.36
N MET A 317 0.77 21.91 -3.54
CA MET A 317 1.67 22.46 -2.53
C MET A 317 0.90 22.55 -1.22
N ASP A 318 1.27 21.74 -0.23
CA ASP A 318 0.61 21.74 1.08
C ASP A 318 1.64 21.75 2.22
N PRO A 319 1.74 22.85 2.99
CA PRO A 319 2.64 22.94 4.15
C PRO A 319 2.36 21.92 5.27
N LEU A 320 1.23 21.21 5.24
CA LEU A 320 0.94 20.07 6.10
C LEU A 320 1.43 18.73 5.51
N GLY A 321 2.30 18.78 4.51
CA GLY A 321 2.74 17.61 3.75
C GLY A 321 1.63 17.08 2.85
N ILE A 322 2.02 16.27 1.87
CA ILE A 322 1.11 15.59 0.97
C ILE A 322 1.03 14.13 1.44
N PRO A 323 -0.07 13.66 2.04
CA PRO A 323 -0.12 12.36 2.73
C PRO A 323 0.46 11.19 1.94
N GLU A 324 0.21 11.16 0.63
CA GLU A 324 0.63 10.10 -0.29
C GLU A 324 2.16 9.99 -0.48
N VAL A 325 2.85 11.10 -0.28
CA VAL A 325 4.29 11.26 -0.50
C VAL A 325 4.93 12.04 0.66
N SER A 326 4.31 12.04 1.83
CA SER A 326 4.81 12.83 2.96
C SER A 326 6.18 12.28 3.41
N PRO A 327 7.13 13.15 3.81
CA PRO A 327 6.96 14.56 4.17
C PRO A 327 6.92 15.58 3.03
N GLU A 328 7.03 15.19 1.76
CA GLU A 328 7.08 16.19 0.68
C GLU A 328 5.87 17.13 0.67
N GLU A 329 6.11 18.44 0.61
CA GLU A 329 5.03 19.42 0.51
C GLU A 329 4.68 19.80 -0.92
N VAL A 330 5.53 19.50 -1.89
CA VAL A 330 5.32 19.85 -3.31
C VAL A 330 5.22 18.58 -4.15
N MET A 331 4.21 18.50 -5.02
CA MET A 331 4.00 17.38 -5.93
C MET A 331 3.44 17.82 -7.28
N LEU A 332 3.88 17.15 -8.34
CA LEU A 332 3.20 17.09 -9.63
C LEU A 332 2.91 15.63 -9.99
N ALA A 333 1.66 15.34 -10.34
CA ALA A 333 1.22 14.01 -10.74
C ALA A 333 0.25 14.06 -11.92
N SER A 334 0.12 12.92 -12.60
CA SER A 334 -0.87 12.70 -13.65
C SER A 334 -1.86 11.62 -13.24
N TYR A 335 -3.15 11.87 -13.48
CA TYR A 335 -4.24 10.89 -13.37
C TYR A 335 -4.71 10.38 -14.74
N GLY A 336 -3.91 10.58 -15.78
CA GLY A 336 -4.13 9.99 -17.11
C GLY A 336 -3.77 8.50 -17.12
N TYR A 337 -4.51 7.67 -17.88
CA TYR A 337 -4.33 6.21 -17.84
C TYR A 337 -2.92 5.75 -18.27
N SER A 338 -2.33 6.39 -19.29
CA SER A 338 -1.04 5.97 -19.88
C SER A 338 0.20 6.53 -19.18
N ASP A 339 0.03 7.63 -18.47
CA ASP A 339 1.07 8.47 -17.88
C ASP A 339 0.83 8.69 -16.36
N CYS A 340 -0.06 7.87 -15.82
CA CYS A 340 -0.52 7.78 -14.45
C CYS A 340 0.68 7.66 -13.47
N GLY A 341 0.72 8.46 -12.41
CA GLY A 341 1.74 8.36 -11.36
C GLY A 341 2.25 9.71 -10.84
N TYR A 342 3.08 9.65 -9.79
CA TYR A 342 3.78 10.78 -9.20
C TYR A 342 5.01 11.14 -10.02
N TRP A 343 4.95 12.21 -10.81
CA TRP A 343 6.05 12.58 -11.71
C TRP A 343 7.20 13.19 -10.92
N THR A 344 6.87 14.01 -9.93
CA THR A 344 7.85 14.57 -9.00
C THR A 344 7.20 14.93 -7.67
N ALA A 345 7.91 14.73 -6.56
CA ALA A 345 7.49 15.18 -5.23
C ALA A 345 8.70 15.47 -4.33
N PHE A 346 8.74 16.65 -3.74
CA PHE A 346 9.92 17.16 -3.05
C PHE A 346 9.57 18.17 -1.94
N HIS A 347 10.44 18.27 -0.94
CA HIS A 347 10.45 19.33 0.07
C HIS A 347 10.51 20.71 -0.55
N LEU A 348 10.13 21.76 0.17
CA LEU A 348 10.20 23.12 -0.36
C LEU A 348 11.62 23.44 -0.86
N SER A 349 11.71 24.16 -1.98
CA SER A 349 13.00 24.47 -2.62
C SER A 349 13.94 25.23 -1.67
N ASP A 350 13.40 26.03 -0.75
CA ASP A 350 14.18 26.75 0.25
C ASP A 350 14.70 25.86 1.39
N GLU A 351 14.05 24.72 1.66
CA GLU A 351 14.53 23.74 2.63
C GLU A 351 15.75 23.00 2.12
N TYR A 352 15.78 22.63 0.83
CA TYR A 352 17.00 22.09 0.23
C TYR A 352 18.16 23.09 0.27
N LYS A 353 17.90 24.38 -0.02
CA LYS A 353 18.93 25.42 0.09
C LYS A 353 19.44 25.58 1.51
N ALA A 354 18.58 25.35 2.50
CA ALA A 354 18.93 25.38 3.92
C ALA A 354 19.50 24.06 4.46
N GLY A 355 19.55 22.99 3.65
CA GLY A 355 19.94 21.64 4.08
C GLY A 355 18.97 21.00 5.08
N LYS A 356 17.69 21.38 5.03
CA LYS A 356 16.65 20.94 5.96
C LYS A 356 15.67 19.91 5.37
N GLY A 357 15.48 19.87 4.06
CA GLY A 357 14.54 18.93 3.43
C GLY A 357 15.00 17.49 3.63
N ASN A 358 14.36 16.76 4.55
CA ASN A 358 14.67 15.37 4.87
C ASN A 358 13.48 14.64 5.54
N SER A 359 13.60 13.32 5.68
CA SER A 359 12.55 12.44 6.23
C SER A 359 12.14 12.71 7.70
N ASP A 360 12.84 13.57 8.45
CA ASP A 360 12.55 13.84 9.86
C ASP A 360 11.38 14.80 10.11
N GLU A 361 10.84 15.42 9.07
CA GLU A 361 9.71 16.34 9.17
C GLU A 361 8.40 15.60 9.53
N ASP A 362 7.74 16.05 10.60
CA ASP A 362 6.45 15.53 11.06
C ASP A 362 5.36 16.59 10.82
N HIS A 363 4.52 16.36 9.81
CA HIS A 363 3.43 17.27 9.47
C HIS A 363 2.08 16.86 10.08
N ARG A 364 2.05 15.87 10.97
CA ARG A 364 0.80 15.42 11.59
C ARG A 364 0.18 16.54 12.43
N ILE A 365 -1.15 16.64 12.38
CA ILE A 365 -1.91 17.65 13.12
C ILE A 365 -2.07 17.24 14.60
N PHE A 366 -2.16 15.94 14.85
CA PHE A 366 -2.32 15.31 16.15
C PHE A 366 -1.75 13.89 16.11
N ASP A 367 -1.53 13.32 17.28
CA ASP A 367 -0.94 12.00 17.48
C ASP A 367 -1.86 11.18 18.39
N ILE A 368 -2.40 10.08 17.87
CA ILE A 368 -3.17 9.10 18.65
C ILE A 368 -2.20 8.21 19.43
N THR A 369 -2.50 7.98 20.70
CA THR A 369 -1.62 7.26 21.64
C THR A 369 -2.27 6.00 22.23
N ARG A 370 -3.61 5.93 22.23
CA ARG A 370 -4.34 4.79 22.78
C ARG A 370 -5.72 4.62 22.17
N HIS A 371 -6.09 3.36 21.95
CA HIS A 371 -7.41 2.89 21.59
C HIS A 371 -7.99 2.01 22.69
N GLU A 372 -9.25 2.24 23.04
CA GLU A 372 -10.04 1.37 23.91
C GLU A 372 -11.33 1.00 23.17
N ILE A 373 -11.29 -0.14 22.44
CA ILE A 373 -12.33 -0.53 21.49
C ILE A 373 -13.23 -1.60 22.10
N ASP A 374 -14.54 -1.35 22.15
CA ASP A 374 -15.57 -2.36 22.39
C ASP A 374 -16.30 -2.68 21.08
N GLY A 375 -16.00 -3.85 20.52
CA GLY A 375 -16.42 -4.28 19.19
C GLY A 375 -17.32 -5.51 19.22
N ALA A 376 -18.41 -5.49 18.47
CA ALA A 376 -19.27 -6.63 18.22
C ALA A 376 -19.26 -7.03 16.75
N ILE A 377 -19.09 -8.34 16.49
CA ILE A 377 -18.89 -8.88 15.16
C ILE A 377 -19.88 -10.02 14.89
N LYS A 378 -20.51 -10.02 13.71
CA LYS A 378 -21.34 -11.12 13.22
C LYS A 378 -21.29 -11.19 11.69
N GLY A 379 -20.63 -12.22 11.16
CA GLY A 379 -20.34 -12.29 9.73
C GLY A 379 -19.39 -11.16 9.33
N THR A 380 -19.75 -10.38 8.32
CA THR A 380 -18.96 -9.21 7.92
C THR A 380 -19.34 -7.93 8.67
N GLN A 381 -20.43 -7.96 9.45
CA GLN A 381 -20.90 -6.80 10.21
C GLN A 381 -20.00 -6.56 11.43
N LEU A 382 -19.51 -5.33 11.55
CA LEU A 382 -18.75 -4.80 12.66
C LEU A 382 -19.50 -3.59 13.23
N LEU A 383 -19.76 -3.61 14.54
CA LEU A 383 -20.18 -2.45 15.33
C LEU A 383 -19.09 -2.19 16.37
N ALA A 384 -18.70 -0.95 16.57
CA ALA A 384 -17.65 -0.60 17.53
C ALA A 384 -17.90 0.75 18.20
N SER A 385 -17.48 0.85 19.46
CA SER A 385 -17.29 2.09 20.20
C SER A 385 -15.82 2.16 20.60
N ASP A 386 -15.11 3.19 20.13
CA ASP A 386 -13.68 3.38 20.41
C ASP A 386 -13.46 4.66 21.22
N VAL A 387 -12.82 4.53 22.39
CA VAL A 387 -12.27 5.68 23.12
C VAL A 387 -10.85 5.93 22.64
N VAL A 388 -10.71 6.94 21.78
CA VAL A 388 -9.44 7.37 21.21
C VAL A 388 -8.80 8.41 22.14
N THR A 389 -7.59 8.14 22.61
CA THR A 389 -6.76 9.10 23.35
C THR A 389 -5.71 9.68 22.42
N PHE A 390 -5.65 11.00 22.33
CA PHE A 390 -4.75 11.69 21.39
C PHE A 390 -4.19 13.01 21.96
N ARG A 391 -3.15 13.53 21.32
CA ARG A 391 -2.54 14.84 21.61
C ARG A 391 -2.45 15.69 20.34
N PRO A 392 -2.99 16.92 20.31
CA PRO A 392 -2.76 17.84 19.21
C PRO A 392 -1.28 18.22 19.15
N LEU A 393 -0.67 18.16 17.97
CA LEU A 393 0.72 18.55 17.76
C LEU A 393 0.81 20.03 17.38
N ILE A 394 -0.21 20.54 16.69
CA ILE A 394 -0.24 21.92 16.22
C ILE A 394 -1.22 22.75 17.06
N LYS A 395 -0.75 23.92 17.53
CA LYS A 395 -1.58 24.84 18.31
C LYS A 395 -2.79 25.32 17.50
N GLY A 396 -3.93 25.43 18.18
CA GLY A 396 -5.16 25.99 17.59
C GLY A 396 -5.90 25.04 16.66
N SER A 397 -5.48 23.76 16.56
CA SER A 397 -6.21 22.76 15.79
C SER A 397 -7.64 22.64 16.30
N ARG A 398 -8.60 22.79 15.40
CA ARG A 398 -10.03 22.64 15.70
C ARG A 398 -10.69 21.55 14.86
N VAL A 399 -10.23 21.36 13.64
CA VAL A 399 -10.64 20.28 12.74
C VAL A 399 -9.55 19.22 12.75
N LEU A 400 -9.90 17.99 13.11
CA LEU A 400 -8.98 16.86 13.17
C LEU A 400 -9.43 15.83 12.13
N PRO A 401 -8.72 15.68 10.99
CA PRO A 401 -8.98 14.62 10.02
C PRO A 401 -8.58 13.26 10.58
N PHE A 402 -9.44 12.26 10.41
CA PHE A 402 -9.19 10.87 10.79
C PHE A 402 -9.37 9.98 9.57
N ASP A 403 -8.54 8.94 9.45
CA ASP A 403 -8.80 7.88 8.50
C ASP A 403 -9.67 6.80 9.13
N LEU A 404 -10.75 6.45 8.44
CA LEU A 404 -11.65 5.37 8.79
C LEU A 404 -12.15 4.76 7.49
N TYR A 405 -12.20 3.43 7.42
CA TYR A 405 -12.59 2.72 6.21
C TYR A 405 -13.97 3.20 5.74
N SER A 406 -14.10 3.56 4.46
CA SER A 406 -15.24 4.36 3.97
C SER A 406 -16.62 3.72 4.19
N SER A 407 -16.68 2.38 4.30
CA SER A 407 -17.89 1.62 4.61
C SER A 407 -18.27 1.64 6.11
N LEU A 408 -17.32 1.95 7.00
CA LEU A 408 -17.56 2.15 8.42
C LEU A 408 -18.12 3.55 8.65
N ARG A 409 -19.38 3.59 9.07
CA ARG A 409 -20.16 4.81 9.21
C ARG A 409 -20.20 5.24 10.67
N VAL A 410 -19.73 6.45 10.92
CA VAL A 410 -19.77 7.06 12.25
C VAL A 410 -21.22 7.48 12.53
N ALA A 411 -21.74 6.97 13.64
CA ALA A 411 -23.09 7.28 14.10
C ALA A 411 -23.07 8.43 15.12
N ARG A 412 -22.03 8.52 15.94
CA ARG A 412 -21.93 9.50 17.03
C ARG A 412 -20.48 9.70 17.46
N VAL A 413 -20.16 10.93 17.87
CA VAL A 413 -18.87 11.30 18.45
C VAL A 413 -19.11 12.08 19.73
N ARG A 414 -18.40 11.73 20.81
CA ARG A 414 -18.54 12.35 22.13
C ARG A 414 -17.19 12.71 22.72
N ASP A 415 -17.09 13.87 23.37
CA ASP A 415 -15.90 14.21 24.16
C ASP A 415 -15.85 13.45 25.50
N GLU A 416 -14.78 13.66 26.27
CA GLU A 416 -14.58 13.04 27.59
C GLU A 416 -15.70 13.35 28.60
N GLN A 417 -16.43 14.46 28.43
CA GLN A 417 -17.57 14.83 29.27
C GLN A 417 -18.89 14.24 28.75
N GLY A 418 -18.87 13.46 27.67
CA GLY A 418 -20.03 12.86 27.04
C GLY A 418 -20.84 13.82 26.18
N ARG A 419 -20.31 15.02 25.87
CA ARG A 419 -20.97 16.01 25.01
C ARG A 419 -20.76 15.63 23.55
N ASP A 420 -21.79 15.82 22.74
CA ASP A 420 -21.72 15.49 21.32
C ASP A 420 -20.84 16.48 20.55
N LEU A 421 -19.99 15.94 19.68
CA LEU A 421 -19.16 16.71 18.75
C LEU A 421 -19.74 16.65 17.33
N GLN A 422 -19.53 17.74 16.57
CA GLN A 422 -19.83 17.73 15.14
C GLN A 422 -18.73 16.98 14.39
N PHE A 423 -19.11 16.34 13.29
CA PHE A 423 -18.16 15.61 12.45
C PHE A 423 -18.55 15.69 10.97
N VAL A 424 -17.55 15.46 10.13
CA VAL A 424 -17.68 15.33 8.67
C VAL A 424 -17.51 13.86 8.31
N GLN A 425 -18.43 13.32 7.53
CA GLN A 425 -18.27 12.04 6.84
C GLN A 425 -19.27 11.97 5.68
N GLU A 426 -18.83 12.14 4.44
CA GLU A 426 -19.72 11.94 3.28
C GLU A 426 -20.04 10.47 3.02
N LYS A 427 -21.02 10.24 2.14
CA LYS A 427 -21.42 8.89 1.68
C LYS A 427 -20.22 8.10 1.15
N LYS A 428 -20.24 6.77 1.33
CA LYS A 428 -19.13 5.87 0.97
C LYS A 428 -18.75 5.93 -0.51
N GLU A 429 -19.71 6.24 -1.39
CA GLU A 429 -19.51 6.38 -2.84
C GLU A 429 -18.97 7.76 -3.25
N ARG A 430 -18.70 8.63 -2.28
CA ARG A 430 -18.14 9.97 -2.47
C ARG A 430 -16.77 10.10 -1.80
N ASP A 431 -16.33 11.32 -1.50
CA ASP A 431 -15.16 11.64 -0.69
C ASP A 431 -15.45 11.47 0.80
N ALA A 432 -15.53 10.19 1.20
CA ALA A 432 -15.96 9.72 2.51
C ALA A 432 -14.97 9.96 3.66
N ASP A 433 -13.99 10.85 3.49
CA ASP A 433 -13.04 11.26 4.51
C ASP A 433 -13.76 11.66 5.81
N PHE A 434 -13.21 11.24 6.95
CA PHE A 434 -13.78 11.45 8.27
C PHE A 434 -13.02 12.56 9.01
N ALA A 435 -13.72 13.45 9.71
CA ALA A 435 -13.07 14.42 10.58
C ALA A 435 -13.94 14.86 11.73
N LEU A 436 -13.30 15.24 12.84
CA LEU A 436 -13.94 15.81 14.01
C LEU A 436 -13.81 17.33 14.01
N ILE A 437 -14.86 18.02 14.45
CA ILE A 437 -14.89 19.47 14.61
C ILE A 437 -15.09 19.79 16.09
N TRP A 438 -14.04 20.31 16.71
CA TRP A 438 -14.08 20.75 18.10
C TRP A 438 -14.81 22.09 18.23
N PRO A 439 -15.58 22.29 19.31
CA PRO A 439 -16.26 23.56 19.53
C PRO A 439 -15.26 24.71 19.69
N GLU A 440 -14.15 24.47 20.37
CA GLU A 440 -13.08 25.42 20.64
C GLU A 440 -11.72 24.90 20.16
N PRO A 441 -10.75 25.78 19.85
CA PRO A 441 -9.40 25.38 19.47
C PRO A 441 -8.70 24.57 20.56
N LEU A 442 -8.00 23.51 20.16
CA LEU A 442 -7.27 22.65 21.07
C LEU A 442 -5.89 23.20 21.43
N GLU A 443 -5.47 22.92 22.66
CA GLU A 443 -4.12 23.17 23.16
C GLU A 443 -3.13 22.09 22.68
N ALA A 444 -2.01 22.50 22.09
CA ALA A 444 -0.96 21.58 21.66
C ALA A 444 -0.29 20.86 22.85
N GLY A 445 0.02 19.58 22.67
CA GLY A 445 0.66 18.72 23.67
C GLY A 445 -0.25 18.22 24.79
N LYS A 446 -1.45 18.78 24.95
CA LYS A 446 -2.44 18.33 25.94
C LYS A 446 -3.13 17.06 25.45
N THR A 447 -3.35 16.11 26.36
CA THR A 447 -4.07 14.87 26.09
C THR A 447 -5.58 15.11 26.11
N TYR A 448 -6.29 14.55 25.12
CA TYR A 448 -7.74 14.55 25.03
C TYR A 448 -8.23 13.13 24.77
N LYS A 449 -9.51 12.89 25.11
CA LYS A 449 -10.24 11.67 24.77
C LYS A 449 -11.48 11.99 23.96
N VAL A 450 -11.78 11.12 23.01
CA VAL A 450 -13.03 11.14 22.24
C VAL A 450 -13.56 9.73 22.09
N THR A 451 -14.87 9.56 22.23
CA THR A 451 -15.56 8.30 21.92
C THR A 451 -16.17 8.38 20.53
N VAL A 452 -15.82 7.44 19.65
CA VAL A 452 -16.34 7.34 18.29
C VAL A 452 -17.16 6.05 18.17
N ASP A 453 -18.46 6.17 17.91
CA ASP A 453 -19.35 5.04 17.67
C ASP A 453 -19.54 4.84 16.16
N TYR A 454 -19.21 3.67 15.64
CA TYR A 454 -19.24 3.40 14.20
C TYR A 454 -19.64 1.95 13.87
N GLN A 455 -20.12 1.73 12.65
CA GLN A 455 -20.53 0.41 12.18
C GLN A 455 -20.44 0.24 10.66
N GLY A 456 -20.28 -0.99 10.17
CA GLY A 456 -20.34 -1.29 8.74
C GLY A 456 -20.12 -2.77 8.42
N GLY A 457 -20.28 -3.12 7.14
CA GLY A 457 -20.29 -4.52 6.68
C GLY A 457 -19.18 -4.92 5.71
N ASP A 458 -18.37 -3.98 5.22
CA ASP A 458 -17.36 -4.26 4.17
C ASP A 458 -15.92 -4.24 4.72
N ALA A 459 -15.73 -3.85 5.99
CA ALA A 459 -14.42 -3.87 6.63
C ALA A 459 -13.90 -5.30 6.88
N LEU A 460 -14.81 -6.27 6.86
CA LEU A 460 -14.52 -7.69 6.96
C LEU A 460 -14.98 -8.38 5.68
N ILE A 461 -14.19 -9.36 5.20
CA ILE A 461 -14.55 -10.22 4.08
C ILE A 461 -14.77 -11.65 4.56
N ASP A 462 -15.83 -12.28 4.07
CA ASP A 462 -16.04 -13.73 4.18
C ASP A 462 -15.21 -14.41 3.10
N VAL A 463 -14.31 -15.30 3.52
CA VAL A 463 -13.41 -16.02 2.61
C VAL A 463 -13.81 -17.48 2.43
N GLY A 464 -14.97 -17.88 2.94
CA GLY A 464 -15.45 -19.25 2.92
C GLY A 464 -15.08 -20.05 4.17
N GLY A 465 -15.80 -21.16 4.38
CA GLY A 465 -15.59 -22.05 5.54
C GLY A 465 -15.87 -21.39 6.89
N GLY A 466 -16.65 -20.29 6.92
CA GLY A 466 -16.96 -19.54 8.13
C GLY A 466 -15.82 -18.70 8.69
N ASN A 467 -14.90 -18.23 7.84
CA ASN A 467 -13.73 -17.44 8.24
C ASN A 467 -13.79 -16.02 7.69
N PHE A 468 -13.40 -15.07 8.54
CA PHE A 468 -13.51 -13.65 8.27
C PHE A 468 -12.21 -12.93 8.57
N TYR A 469 -11.87 -12.02 7.66
CA TYR A 469 -10.60 -11.30 7.65
C TYR A 469 -10.85 -9.82 7.45
N ILE A 470 -9.97 -8.98 7.99
CA ILE A 470 -9.99 -7.55 7.69
C ILE A 470 -9.66 -7.34 6.20
N ALA A 471 -10.56 -6.63 5.51
CA ALA A 471 -10.42 -6.30 4.10
C ALA A 471 -9.12 -5.51 3.85
N GLY A 472 -8.49 -5.70 2.69
CA GLY A 472 -7.19 -5.07 2.39
C GLY A 472 -7.19 -3.55 2.59
N GLY A 473 -8.25 -2.85 2.17
CA GLY A 473 -8.39 -1.41 2.35
C GLY A 473 -8.76 -0.95 3.77
N ALA A 474 -9.11 -1.88 4.67
CA ALA A 474 -9.50 -1.60 6.05
C ALA A 474 -8.39 -1.96 7.07
N ARG A 475 -7.25 -2.48 6.62
CA ARG A 475 -6.18 -3.00 7.49
C ARG A 475 -5.61 -1.99 8.48
N LEU A 476 -5.57 -0.71 8.11
CA LEU A 476 -5.11 0.40 8.96
C LEU A 476 -6.26 1.28 9.48
N THR A 477 -7.49 0.98 9.06
CA THR A 477 -8.63 1.91 9.14
C THR A 477 -9.94 1.23 9.53
N TRP A 478 -9.90 -0.01 10.05
CA TRP A 478 -11.06 -0.65 10.68
C TRP A 478 -11.41 -0.01 12.05
N TYR A 479 -10.51 0.86 12.53
CA TYR A 479 -10.66 1.79 13.65
C TYR A 479 -10.24 3.20 13.18
N PRO A 480 -10.70 4.28 13.86
CA PRO A 480 -10.27 5.64 13.55
C PRO A 480 -8.77 5.81 13.74
N ASN A 481 -8.06 6.38 12.78
CA ASN A 481 -6.61 6.57 12.85
C ASN A 481 -6.23 8.00 12.38
N ASN A 482 -4.98 8.44 12.54
CA ASN A 482 -4.53 9.79 12.18
C ASN A 482 -4.84 10.07 10.70
N GLY A 483 -5.34 11.27 10.35
CA GLY A 483 -5.60 11.60 8.95
C GLY A 483 -4.33 11.54 8.08
N GLY A 484 -4.41 10.84 6.95
CA GLY A 484 -3.24 10.60 6.09
C GLY A 484 -2.34 9.48 6.61
N THR A 485 -2.92 8.51 7.32
CA THR A 485 -2.26 7.40 8.01
C THR A 485 -1.08 6.84 7.22
N GLN A 486 0.07 6.93 7.86
CA GLN A 486 1.24 6.16 7.48
C GLN A 486 1.37 5.00 8.47
N PHE A 487 1.75 3.84 7.96
CA PHE A 487 2.18 2.75 8.81
C PHE A 487 3.35 3.25 9.69
N GLY A 488 3.18 3.31 11.01
CA GLY A 488 4.12 3.99 11.92
C GLY A 488 3.43 4.83 13.00
N ASP A 489 2.15 5.18 12.83
CA ASP A 489 1.34 5.78 13.89
C ASP A 489 1.08 4.77 15.02
N ARG A 490 1.95 4.80 16.04
CA ARG A 490 2.00 3.84 17.13
C ARG A 490 1.03 4.21 18.25
N ALA A 491 0.22 3.25 18.66
CA ALA A 491 -0.70 3.40 19.79
C ALA A 491 -0.75 2.13 20.65
N THR A 492 -1.17 2.28 21.90
CA THR A 492 -1.57 1.13 22.72
C THR A 492 -3.01 0.72 22.42
N PHE A 493 -3.32 -0.57 22.52
CA PHE A 493 -4.63 -1.11 22.18
C PHE A 493 -5.18 -1.98 23.30
N ASP A 494 -6.39 -1.65 23.74
CA ASP A 494 -7.23 -2.52 24.56
C ASP A 494 -8.53 -2.78 23.80
N VAL A 495 -8.74 -4.02 23.36
CA VAL A 495 -9.86 -4.39 22.49
C VAL A 495 -10.70 -5.49 23.12
N THR A 496 -11.99 -5.25 23.28
CA THR A 496 -12.99 -6.23 23.66
C THR A 496 -13.80 -6.65 22.44
N PHE A 497 -13.80 -7.94 22.12
CA PHE A 497 -14.56 -8.50 21.00
C PHE A 497 -15.73 -9.35 21.49
N HIS A 498 -16.92 -9.04 21.00
CA HIS A 498 -18.14 -9.85 21.12
C HIS A 498 -18.41 -10.56 19.79
N TYR A 499 -18.32 -11.89 19.75
CA TYR A 499 -18.46 -12.67 18.52
C TYR A 499 -19.18 -14.01 18.77
N PRO A 500 -19.66 -14.74 17.74
CA PRO A 500 -20.38 -15.99 17.95
C PRO A 500 -19.52 -17.04 18.67
N LYS A 501 -20.04 -17.65 19.75
CA LYS A 501 -19.27 -18.56 20.64
C LYS A 501 -18.67 -19.81 19.97
N ARG A 502 -19.15 -20.15 18.76
CA ARG A 502 -18.65 -21.27 17.95
C ARG A 502 -17.41 -20.93 17.13
N MET A 503 -17.00 -19.67 17.13
CA MET A 503 -15.82 -19.20 16.39
C MET A 503 -14.64 -19.03 17.34
N THR A 504 -13.45 -19.00 16.76
CA THR A 504 -12.18 -18.67 17.40
C THR A 504 -11.72 -17.32 16.87
N LEU A 505 -11.31 -16.41 17.76
CA LEU A 505 -10.72 -15.12 17.41
C LEU A 505 -9.22 -15.12 17.72
N VAL A 506 -8.45 -14.49 16.84
CA VAL A 506 -7.02 -14.24 17.02
C VAL A 506 -6.73 -12.78 16.70
N GLY A 507 -6.06 -12.08 17.61
CA GLY A 507 -5.72 -10.66 17.46
C GLY A 507 -4.24 -10.35 17.69
N THR A 508 -3.88 -9.10 17.41
CA THR A 508 -2.63 -8.47 17.84
C THR A 508 -2.60 -8.31 19.37
N GLY A 509 -1.40 -8.32 19.95
CA GLY A 509 -1.20 -8.31 21.39
C GLY A 509 -1.38 -9.70 22.01
N ALA A 510 -1.83 -9.72 23.26
CA ALA A 510 -2.09 -10.95 24.01
C ALA A 510 -3.54 -10.99 24.51
N PRO A 511 -4.17 -12.18 24.56
CA PRO A 511 -5.48 -12.34 25.15
C PRO A 511 -5.41 -12.19 26.68
N ASP A 512 -6.33 -11.44 27.26
CA ASP A 512 -6.54 -11.35 28.71
C ASP A 512 -7.44 -12.51 29.17
N GLY A 513 -6.82 -13.69 29.30
CA GLY A 513 -7.49 -14.92 29.73
C GLY A 513 -8.30 -15.61 28.63
N ALA A 514 -9.11 -16.60 29.04
CA ALA A 514 -10.00 -17.31 28.13
C ALA A 514 -11.27 -16.48 27.85
N PRO A 515 -11.87 -16.56 26.63
CA PRO A 515 -13.10 -15.85 26.33
C PRO A 515 -14.23 -16.23 27.30
N ALA A 516 -14.92 -15.22 27.84
CA ALA A 516 -16.15 -15.45 28.60
C ALA A 516 -17.29 -15.80 27.63
N VAL A 517 -18.21 -16.67 28.03
CA VAL A 517 -19.40 -17.01 27.22
C VAL A 517 -20.62 -16.32 27.81
N ASP A 518 -21.33 -15.57 26.98
CA ASP A 518 -22.60 -14.91 27.31
C ASP A 518 -23.64 -15.32 26.27
N GLY A 519 -24.56 -16.21 26.63
CA GLY A 519 -25.58 -16.74 25.72
C GLY A 519 -25.00 -17.48 24.50
N ASP A 520 -25.18 -16.91 23.31
CA ASP A 520 -24.65 -17.41 22.03
C ASP A 520 -23.34 -16.74 21.60
N ARG A 521 -22.78 -15.86 22.46
CA ARG A 521 -21.59 -15.06 22.22
C ARG A 521 -20.41 -15.49 23.09
N ALA A 522 -19.22 -15.26 22.56
CA ALA A 522 -17.98 -15.21 23.30
C ALA A 522 -17.52 -13.75 23.40
N VAL A 523 -16.91 -13.40 24.53
CA VAL A 523 -16.33 -12.10 24.83
C VAL A 523 -14.84 -12.31 25.11
N ALA A 524 -13.98 -11.85 24.20
CA ALA A 524 -12.54 -11.95 24.34
C ALA A 524 -11.91 -10.56 24.47
N LYS A 525 -11.02 -10.40 25.44
CA LYS A 525 -10.24 -9.17 25.63
C LYS A 525 -8.82 -9.39 25.13
N TRP A 526 -8.30 -8.40 24.41
CA TRP A 526 -6.96 -8.40 23.84
C TRP A 526 -6.28 -7.09 24.19
N SER A 527 -5.03 -7.14 24.62
CA SER A 527 -4.27 -5.96 25.00
C SER A 527 -2.85 -6.00 24.45
N SER A 528 -2.34 -4.84 24.05
CA SER A 528 -0.91 -4.62 23.77
C SER A 528 -0.11 -4.29 25.04
N GLY A 529 -0.78 -4.18 26.20
CA GLY A 529 -0.15 -3.76 27.45
C GLY A 529 0.44 -2.36 27.33
N GLN A 530 1.73 -2.22 27.62
CA GLN A 530 2.46 -0.95 27.49
C GLN A 530 3.22 -0.85 26.16
N THR A 531 3.15 -1.87 25.31
CA THR A 531 3.79 -1.85 24.00
C THR A 531 2.88 -1.12 23.02
N GLU A 532 3.37 -0.04 22.42
CA GLU A 532 2.67 0.61 21.33
C GLU A 532 2.88 -0.20 20.05
N LEU A 533 1.81 -0.39 19.30
CA LEU A 533 1.79 -1.15 18.06
C LEU A 533 1.59 -0.17 16.90
N ALA A 534 2.36 -0.34 15.82
CA ALA A 534 2.19 0.44 14.60
C ALA A 534 0.87 0.14 13.85
N VAL A 535 0.25 -1.00 14.18
CA VAL A 535 -1.03 -1.44 13.62
C VAL A 535 -1.64 -2.49 14.53
N ALA A 536 -2.97 -2.48 14.63
CA ALA A 536 -3.74 -3.54 15.29
C ALA A 536 -4.67 -4.25 14.30
N GLY A 537 -4.94 -5.51 14.57
CA GLY A 537 -6.08 -6.17 13.95
C GLY A 537 -6.24 -7.62 14.37
N PHE A 538 -7.17 -8.30 13.70
CA PHE A 538 -7.64 -9.61 14.08
C PHE A 538 -8.18 -10.39 12.89
N ASN A 539 -8.31 -11.71 13.09
CA ASN A 539 -9.14 -12.60 12.29
C ASN A 539 -10.06 -13.40 13.21
N TYR A 540 -11.19 -13.86 12.68
CA TYR A 540 -12.03 -14.80 13.41
C TYR A 540 -12.71 -15.79 12.48
N GLY A 541 -12.92 -17.01 12.96
CA GLY A 541 -13.48 -18.09 12.16
C GLY A 541 -13.43 -19.43 12.86
N GLN A 542 -13.68 -20.51 12.13
CA GLN A 542 -13.60 -21.87 12.65
C GLN A 542 -12.15 -22.37 12.58
N PHE A 543 -11.33 -21.87 13.49
CA PHE A 543 -9.91 -22.22 13.56
C PHE A 543 -9.63 -23.34 14.57
N LYS A 544 -8.80 -24.30 14.17
CA LYS A 544 -8.00 -25.11 15.09
C LYS A 544 -6.82 -24.29 15.58
N ARG A 545 -6.69 -24.20 16.90
CA ARG A 545 -5.50 -23.66 17.56
C ARG A 545 -4.52 -24.79 17.87
N LYS A 546 -3.24 -24.56 17.56
CA LYS A 546 -2.10 -25.29 18.15
C LYS A 546 -1.12 -24.29 18.72
N GLU A 547 -0.33 -24.71 19.69
CA GLU A 547 0.72 -23.88 20.27
C GLU A 547 1.96 -24.71 20.59
N VAL A 548 3.12 -24.07 20.54
CA VAL A 548 4.39 -24.63 20.99
C VAL A 548 5.18 -23.54 21.72
N LYS A 549 5.74 -23.91 22.86
CA LYS A 549 6.72 -23.06 23.56
C LYS A 549 8.11 -23.40 23.04
N ASP A 550 8.78 -22.43 22.44
CA ASP A 550 10.15 -22.58 21.97
C ASP A 550 11.12 -22.36 23.14
N GLU A 551 11.48 -23.41 23.86
CA GLU A 551 12.32 -23.32 25.07
C GLU A 551 13.64 -22.53 24.90
N PRO A 552 14.39 -22.62 23.78
CA PRO A 552 15.63 -21.85 23.62
C PRO A 552 15.44 -20.34 23.62
N THR A 553 14.32 -19.85 23.10
CA THR A 553 14.04 -18.42 22.95
C THR A 553 13.00 -17.91 23.95
N GLY A 554 12.17 -18.79 24.49
CA GLY A 554 11.08 -18.45 25.41
C GLY A 554 9.77 -18.02 24.72
N TYR A 555 9.71 -17.95 23.39
CA TYR A 555 8.49 -17.54 22.68
C TYR A 555 7.43 -18.64 22.69
N ASN A 556 6.17 -18.23 22.89
CA ASN A 556 4.99 -19.04 22.60
C ASN A 556 4.56 -18.79 21.15
N ILE A 557 4.67 -19.83 20.33
CA ILE A 557 4.28 -19.79 18.92
C ILE A 557 2.93 -20.46 18.78
N GLU A 558 1.95 -19.68 18.34
CA GLU A 558 0.57 -20.13 18.15
C GLU A 558 0.26 -20.28 16.66
N PHE A 559 -0.65 -21.19 16.36
CA PHE A 559 -1.05 -21.50 15.00
C PHE A 559 -2.57 -21.63 14.91
N TYR A 560 -3.17 -20.87 13.99
CA TYR A 560 -4.59 -20.83 13.72
C TYR A 560 -4.83 -21.22 12.25
N ALA A 561 -5.47 -22.37 12.03
CA ALA A 561 -5.83 -22.85 10.70
C ALA A 561 -7.26 -23.35 10.63
N ASN A 562 -7.82 -23.32 9.43
CA ASN A 562 -9.21 -23.67 9.23
C ASN A 562 -9.50 -25.15 9.47
N GLU A 563 -10.64 -25.41 10.10
CA GLU A 563 -11.23 -26.75 10.20
C GLU A 563 -11.76 -27.24 8.85
N GLU A 564 -12.48 -26.38 8.11
CA GLU A 564 -13.11 -26.66 6.81
C GLU A 564 -12.59 -25.75 5.68
N ALA A 565 -12.91 -26.08 4.43
CA ALA A 565 -12.17 -25.62 3.24
C ALA A 565 -12.14 -24.11 2.96
N VAL A 566 -11.04 -23.66 2.36
CA VAL A 566 -10.77 -22.26 1.97
C VAL A 566 -11.08 -21.97 0.49
N ILE A 567 -11.29 -23.00 -0.34
CA ILE A 567 -11.42 -22.85 -1.79
C ILE A 567 -12.49 -23.81 -2.32
N ASP A 568 -13.44 -23.28 -3.09
CA ASP A 568 -14.25 -24.06 -4.02
C ASP A 568 -13.53 -24.07 -5.38
N SER A 569 -12.64 -25.06 -5.58
CA SER A 569 -11.77 -25.15 -6.78
C SER A 569 -12.37 -26.00 -7.90
N GLY A 570 -13.65 -26.38 -7.82
CA GLY A 570 -14.26 -27.36 -8.74
C GLY A 570 -13.72 -28.79 -8.61
N PHE A 571 -12.80 -29.05 -7.66
CA PHE A 571 -12.21 -30.36 -7.35
C PHE A 571 -12.46 -30.84 -5.91
N GLY A 572 -13.27 -30.12 -5.13
CA GLY A 572 -13.64 -30.47 -3.74
C GLY A 572 -12.91 -29.66 -2.66
N SER A 573 -13.30 -29.90 -1.40
CA SER A 573 -12.89 -29.15 -0.20
C SER A 573 -11.51 -29.59 0.35
N MET A 574 -10.59 -28.65 0.66
CA MET A 574 -9.28 -28.93 1.30
C MET A 574 -9.13 -28.25 2.68
N SER A 575 -8.84 -29.01 3.74
CA SER A 575 -8.53 -28.50 5.10
C SER A 575 -7.04 -28.15 5.25
N THR A 576 -6.73 -27.05 5.94
CA THR A 576 -5.35 -26.58 6.21
C THR A 576 -4.85 -26.96 7.61
N ALA A 577 -5.68 -27.55 8.46
CA ALA A 577 -5.30 -27.92 9.83
C ALA A 577 -4.11 -28.90 9.92
N GLY A 578 -3.91 -29.74 8.89
CA GLY A 578 -2.76 -30.65 8.79
C GLY A 578 -1.43 -29.94 8.52
N ALA A 579 -1.45 -28.70 8.03
CA ALA A 579 -0.28 -27.96 7.58
C ALA A 579 0.53 -27.30 8.72
N ALA A 580 0.00 -27.28 9.95
CA ALA A 580 0.72 -26.81 11.13
C ALA A 580 2.11 -27.47 11.28
N GLY A 581 2.24 -28.75 10.88
CA GLY A 581 3.50 -29.49 10.94
C GLY A 581 4.59 -28.97 9.99
N ARG A 582 4.25 -28.13 8.99
CA ARG A 582 5.21 -27.53 8.05
C ARG A 582 5.58 -26.10 8.42
N ILE A 583 4.60 -25.29 8.83
CA ILE A 583 4.83 -23.88 9.15
C ILE A 583 5.51 -23.72 10.52
N LEU A 584 5.20 -24.58 11.49
CA LEU A 584 5.75 -24.45 12.84
C LEU A 584 7.29 -24.52 12.89
N PRO A 585 7.97 -25.50 12.25
CA PRO A 585 9.43 -25.51 12.23
C PRO A 585 10.05 -24.30 11.53
N VAL A 586 9.41 -23.80 10.46
CA VAL A 586 9.85 -22.58 9.76
C VAL A 586 9.80 -21.40 10.72
N THR A 587 8.67 -21.16 11.39
CA THR A 587 8.53 -20.08 12.37
C THR A 587 9.52 -20.22 13.53
N GLN A 588 9.69 -21.42 14.11
CA GLN A 588 10.65 -21.65 15.20
C GLN A 588 12.08 -21.33 14.79
N ASN A 589 12.51 -21.82 13.62
CA ASN A 589 13.85 -21.58 13.11
C ASN A 589 14.08 -20.10 12.78
N SER A 590 13.10 -19.44 12.13
CA SER A 590 13.14 -18.00 11.86
C SER A 590 13.31 -17.20 13.15
N VAL A 591 12.47 -17.44 14.15
CA VAL A 591 12.53 -16.74 15.43
C VAL A 591 13.88 -16.93 16.12
N ARG A 592 14.43 -18.16 16.16
CA ARG A 592 15.77 -18.42 16.73
C ARG A 592 16.89 -17.70 16.00
N ILE A 593 16.85 -17.68 14.67
CA ILE A 593 17.85 -16.99 13.84
C ILE A 593 17.78 -15.48 14.08
N TYR A 594 16.57 -14.92 14.06
CA TYR A 594 16.36 -13.47 14.20
C TYR A 594 16.63 -12.99 15.61
N ASP A 595 16.26 -13.75 16.64
CA ASP A 595 16.64 -13.47 18.02
C ASP A 595 18.18 -13.42 18.18
N ASN A 596 18.89 -14.35 17.55
CA ASN A 596 20.36 -14.34 17.54
C ASN A 596 20.96 -13.15 16.79
N PHE A 597 20.39 -12.73 15.66
CA PHE A 597 20.96 -11.63 14.87
C PHE A 597 20.53 -10.24 15.34
N PHE A 598 19.31 -10.10 15.81
CA PHE A 598 18.60 -8.83 16.03
C PHE A 598 18.25 -8.58 17.50
N GLY A 599 18.29 -9.61 18.35
CA GLY A 599 17.96 -9.54 19.76
C GLY A 599 16.51 -9.88 20.08
N HIS A 600 16.19 -9.99 21.36
CA HIS A 600 14.89 -10.46 21.84
C HIS A 600 13.78 -9.41 21.65
N LEU A 601 12.59 -9.85 21.22
CA LEU A 601 11.40 -9.02 21.09
C LEU A 601 10.82 -8.65 22.47
N PRO A 602 10.06 -7.55 22.57
CA PRO A 602 9.40 -7.17 23.82
C PRO A 602 8.16 -8.01 24.15
N TYR A 603 7.68 -8.82 23.22
CA TYR A 603 6.54 -9.70 23.39
C TYR A 603 6.95 -11.16 23.23
N SER A 604 6.39 -12.04 24.06
CA SER A 604 6.70 -13.48 24.06
C SER A 604 5.76 -14.30 23.19
N ARG A 605 4.78 -13.69 22.52
CA ARG A 605 3.76 -14.37 21.71
C ARG A 605 3.92 -14.03 20.22
N ILE A 606 3.94 -15.05 19.38
CA ILE A 606 3.86 -14.91 17.92
C ILE A 606 2.80 -15.89 17.41
N ALA A 607 1.72 -15.37 16.80
CA ALA A 607 0.66 -16.18 16.24
C ALA A 607 0.70 -16.16 14.73
N MET A 608 0.68 -17.34 14.13
CA MET A 608 0.57 -17.54 12.70
C MET A 608 -0.89 -17.88 12.37
N THR A 609 -1.50 -17.17 11.42
CA THR A 609 -2.82 -17.47 10.88
C THR A 609 -2.78 -17.41 9.36
N GLN A 610 -3.65 -18.17 8.71
CA GLN A 610 -3.81 -18.08 7.25
C GLN A 610 -4.51 -16.77 6.83
N GLN A 611 -4.45 -16.40 5.56
CA GLN A 611 -5.22 -15.33 4.91
C GLN A 611 -5.68 -15.79 3.50
N PRO A 612 -6.75 -15.19 2.93
CA PRO A 612 -7.32 -15.64 1.64
C PRO A 612 -6.45 -15.40 0.42
N ALA A 613 -5.42 -14.56 0.52
CA ALA A 613 -4.54 -14.29 -0.61
C ALA A 613 -3.69 -15.52 -0.95
N SER A 614 -3.48 -15.78 -2.25
CA SER A 614 -2.77 -16.97 -2.74
C SER A 614 -1.26 -16.80 -2.90
N ASN A 615 -0.75 -15.56 -2.89
CA ASN A 615 0.64 -15.24 -3.18
C ASN A 615 1.09 -13.95 -2.47
N TYR A 616 0.62 -13.79 -1.24
CA TYR A 616 0.84 -12.58 -0.46
C TYR A 616 0.82 -12.93 1.03
N GLY A 617 1.88 -12.55 1.74
CA GLY A 617 1.97 -12.57 3.20
C GLY A 617 1.70 -11.19 3.77
N GLN A 618 1.42 -11.12 5.07
CA GLN A 618 1.34 -9.86 5.80
C GLN A 618 1.67 -10.13 7.26
N ALA A 619 2.53 -9.32 7.87
CA ALA A 619 2.74 -9.36 9.30
C ALA A 619 2.07 -8.15 9.98
N TRP A 620 1.49 -8.41 11.14
CA TRP A 620 1.19 -7.44 12.19
C TRP A 620 1.99 -7.79 13.45
N PRO A 621 2.17 -6.86 14.39
CA PRO A 621 2.85 -7.16 15.65
C PRO A 621 2.14 -8.32 16.37
N THR A 622 2.89 -9.36 16.73
CA THR A 622 2.44 -10.63 17.34
C THR A 622 1.55 -11.52 16.46
N LEU A 623 1.18 -11.09 15.24
CA LEU A 623 0.18 -11.77 14.41
C LEU A 623 0.59 -11.77 12.93
N VAL A 624 0.96 -12.94 12.43
CA VAL A 624 1.49 -13.14 11.09
C VAL A 624 0.48 -13.85 10.20
N TYR A 625 0.20 -13.25 9.03
CA TYR A 625 -0.75 -13.73 8.02
C TYR A 625 -0.03 -14.41 6.87
N MET A 626 -0.23 -15.72 6.79
CA MET A 626 0.33 -16.55 5.73
C MET A 626 -0.70 -16.80 4.62
N PRO A 627 -0.32 -16.73 3.34
CA PRO A 627 -1.25 -17.08 2.27
C PRO A 627 -1.74 -18.51 2.46
N PHE A 628 -3.04 -18.78 2.24
CA PHE A 628 -3.59 -20.13 2.48
C PHE A 628 -2.85 -21.22 1.66
N THR A 629 -2.30 -20.85 0.50
CA THR A 629 -1.51 -21.72 -0.39
C THR A 629 -0.17 -22.14 0.21
N ALA A 630 0.40 -21.36 1.14
CA ALA A 630 1.60 -21.77 1.89
C ALA A 630 1.33 -23.01 2.75
N PHE A 631 0.07 -23.32 3.04
CA PHE A 631 -0.35 -24.50 3.79
C PHE A 631 -0.56 -25.74 2.91
N LEU A 632 -0.59 -25.59 1.59
CA LEU A 632 -0.77 -26.69 0.64
C LEU A 632 0.58 -27.35 0.29
N ASP A 633 0.61 -28.61 -0.16
CA ASP A 633 1.82 -29.19 -0.80
C ASP A 633 1.99 -28.71 -2.26
N SER A 634 3.14 -29.01 -2.88
CA SER A 634 3.44 -28.56 -4.25
C SER A 634 2.45 -29.09 -5.29
N THR A 635 1.90 -30.30 -5.11
CA THR A 635 0.89 -30.88 -6.00
C THR A 635 -0.44 -30.16 -5.82
N GLN A 636 -0.85 -29.92 -4.57
CA GLN A 636 -2.06 -29.18 -4.23
C GLN A 636 -1.98 -27.71 -4.68
N ARG A 637 -0.82 -27.06 -4.57
CA ARG A 637 -0.59 -25.71 -5.10
C ARG A 637 -0.73 -25.66 -6.61
N TRP A 638 -0.17 -26.65 -7.32
CA TRP A 638 -0.30 -26.77 -8.76
C TRP A 638 -1.75 -26.97 -9.21
N LEU A 639 -2.51 -27.78 -8.48
CA LEU A 639 -3.95 -27.94 -8.71
C LEU A 639 -4.72 -26.64 -8.42
N ALA A 640 -4.45 -26.00 -7.27
CA ALA A 640 -5.10 -24.76 -6.86
C ALA A 640 -4.79 -23.56 -7.77
N SER A 641 -3.63 -23.57 -8.45
CA SER A 641 -3.24 -22.53 -9.40
C SER A 641 -3.83 -22.70 -10.80
N GLY A 642 -4.74 -23.68 -10.99
CA GLY A 642 -5.27 -24.02 -12.32
C GLY A 642 -4.18 -24.55 -13.25
N PHE A 643 -3.28 -25.38 -12.71
CA PHE A 643 -2.14 -25.97 -13.42
C PHE A 643 -1.05 -24.95 -13.81
N ASN A 644 -1.03 -23.77 -13.19
CA ASN A 644 -0.02 -22.76 -13.45
C ASN A 644 1.24 -23.05 -12.63
N ALA A 645 2.27 -23.58 -13.31
CA ALA A 645 3.55 -23.92 -12.71
C ALA A 645 4.29 -22.71 -12.09
N ARG A 646 4.07 -21.49 -12.59
CA ARG A 646 4.68 -20.26 -12.05
C ARG A 646 4.07 -19.83 -10.71
N TYR A 647 2.80 -20.16 -10.47
CA TYR A 647 2.11 -19.91 -9.19
C TYR A 647 2.23 -21.08 -8.21
N ALA A 648 2.66 -22.24 -8.71
CA ALA A 648 2.94 -23.42 -7.91
C ALA A 648 4.41 -23.53 -7.48
N SER A 649 5.27 -22.61 -7.93
CA SER A 649 6.71 -22.64 -7.68
C SER A 649 7.01 -22.56 -6.19
N ASP A 650 8.06 -23.27 -5.77
CA ASP A 650 8.43 -23.39 -4.36
C ASP A 650 9.00 -22.07 -3.81
N ASP A 651 9.65 -21.25 -4.64
CA ASP A 651 10.53 -20.16 -4.20
C ASP A 651 9.83 -19.08 -3.35
N PHE A 652 8.66 -18.59 -3.79
CA PHE A 652 7.88 -17.63 -2.97
C PHE A 652 7.46 -18.25 -1.63
N PHE A 653 6.94 -19.48 -1.66
CA PHE A 653 6.43 -20.15 -0.45
C PHE A 653 7.54 -20.58 0.51
N LYS A 654 8.75 -20.75 -0.02
CA LYS A 654 9.95 -21.11 0.72
C LYS A 654 10.44 -19.98 1.62
N TYR A 655 10.35 -18.73 1.14
CA TYR A 655 10.92 -17.56 1.84
C TYR A 655 9.87 -16.62 2.44
N VAL A 656 8.60 -16.69 2.04
CA VAL A 656 7.54 -15.83 2.60
C VAL A 656 7.37 -16.03 4.11
N GLY A 657 7.41 -17.27 4.62
CA GLY A 657 7.28 -17.52 6.06
C GLY A 657 8.37 -16.80 6.89
N PRO A 658 9.65 -17.04 6.60
CA PRO A 658 10.75 -16.32 7.23
C PRO A 658 10.67 -14.79 7.05
N HIS A 659 10.29 -14.30 5.87
CA HIS A 659 10.09 -12.87 5.61
C HIS A 659 9.04 -12.25 6.54
N GLU A 660 7.85 -12.84 6.62
CA GLU A 660 6.78 -12.30 7.46
C GLU A 660 7.10 -12.38 8.96
N VAL A 661 7.84 -13.39 9.40
CA VAL A 661 8.32 -13.47 10.79
C VAL A 661 9.37 -12.39 11.08
N ALA A 662 10.20 -12.02 10.11
CA ALA A 662 11.20 -10.97 10.29
C ALA A 662 10.57 -9.59 10.54
N HIS A 663 9.35 -9.36 10.03
CA HIS A 663 8.65 -8.09 10.25
C HIS A 663 8.32 -7.81 11.72
N GLN A 664 8.35 -8.82 12.60
CA GLN A 664 8.23 -8.62 14.04
C GLN A 664 9.31 -7.65 14.57
N TRP A 665 10.50 -7.65 13.95
CA TRP A 665 11.54 -6.64 14.18
C TRP A 665 11.43 -5.48 13.19
N TRP A 666 11.34 -5.78 11.89
CA TRP A 666 11.48 -4.78 10.81
C TRP A 666 10.12 -4.30 10.31
N GLY A 667 9.83 -3.02 10.48
CA GLY A 667 8.52 -2.42 10.25
C GLY A 667 7.69 -2.31 11.53
N HIS A 668 7.67 -3.35 12.37
CA HIS A 668 6.93 -3.29 13.64
C HIS A 668 7.76 -2.72 14.78
N LEU A 669 8.83 -3.38 15.23
CA LEU A 669 9.63 -2.88 16.35
C LEU A 669 10.41 -1.62 15.98
N VAL A 670 11.01 -1.63 14.79
CA VAL A 670 11.68 -0.47 14.17
C VAL A 670 10.96 -0.18 12.87
N GLY A 671 10.22 0.92 12.81
CA GLY A 671 9.48 1.35 11.62
C GLY A 671 10.31 2.28 10.73
N TRP A 672 9.66 3.02 9.84
CA TRP A 672 10.33 3.92 8.89
C TRP A 672 9.70 5.30 8.90
N LYS A 673 10.53 6.34 8.74
CA LYS A 673 10.12 7.74 8.85
C LYS A 673 9.24 8.24 7.69
N SER A 674 9.51 7.76 6.47
CA SER A 674 8.80 8.19 5.27
C SER A 674 8.78 7.09 4.20
N TYR A 675 8.03 7.27 3.12
CA TYR A 675 8.03 6.34 1.98
C TYR A 675 9.44 6.12 1.38
N ARG A 676 10.37 7.06 1.57
CA ARG A 676 11.78 6.94 1.12
C ARG A 676 12.54 5.87 1.89
N ASP A 677 12.12 5.61 3.12
CA ASP A 677 12.79 4.80 4.12
C ASP A 677 12.17 3.41 4.26
N GLN A 678 11.03 3.17 3.61
CA GLN A 678 10.24 1.94 3.72
C GLN A 678 11.00 0.67 3.28
N TRP A 679 12.04 0.81 2.48
CA TRP A 679 12.95 -0.29 2.14
C TRP A 679 13.60 -0.93 3.38
N MET A 680 13.70 -0.21 4.50
CA MET A 680 14.23 -0.77 5.75
C MET A 680 13.26 -1.74 6.44
N SER A 681 11.98 -1.75 6.05
CA SER A 681 11.06 -2.83 6.47
C SER A 681 11.26 -4.04 5.56
N GLU A 682 10.94 -3.88 4.29
CA GLU A 682 10.84 -4.97 3.33
C GLU A 682 12.20 -5.55 2.94
N GLY A 683 13.20 -4.69 2.69
CA GLY A 683 14.56 -5.13 2.36
C GLY A 683 15.25 -5.82 3.54
N PHE A 684 14.96 -5.41 4.78
CA PHE A 684 15.50 -6.08 5.97
C PHE A 684 14.82 -7.43 6.21
N ALA A 685 13.51 -7.51 5.98
CA ALA A 685 12.77 -8.78 6.04
C ALA A 685 13.24 -9.77 4.95
N GLU A 686 13.43 -9.29 3.73
CA GLU A 686 13.94 -10.09 2.61
C GLU A 686 15.40 -10.51 2.86
N PHE A 687 16.24 -9.63 3.42
CA PHE A 687 17.58 -10.03 3.88
C PHE A 687 17.51 -11.09 4.99
N SER A 688 16.54 -11.00 5.90
CA SER A 688 16.35 -11.97 6.97
C SER A 688 15.92 -13.35 6.43
N ALA A 689 15.15 -13.39 5.34
CA ALA A 689 14.86 -14.62 4.62
C ALA A 689 16.15 -15.25 4.03
N SER A 690 17.11 -14.43 3.58
CA SER A 690 18.41 -14.92 3.13
C SER A 690 19.22 -15.59 4.25
N LEU A 691 19.16 -15.07 5.49
CA LEU A 691 19.81 -15.68 6.65
C LEU A 691 19.21 -17.05 6.94
N TYR A 692 17.89 -17.15 6.85
CA TYR A 692 17.17 -18.42 6.98
C TYR A 692 17.63 -19.42 5.91
N ALA A 693 17.67 -19.00 4.63
CA ALA A 693 18.12 -19.84 3.53
C ALA A 693 19.54 -20.36 3.78
N GLN A 694 20.47 -19.49 4.19
CA GLN A 694 21.84 -19.88 4.45
C GLN A 694 21.97 -20.89 5.60
N ILE A 695 21.32 -20.62 6.74
CA ILE A 695 21.49 -21.39 7.98
C ILE A 695 20.77 -22.74 7.90
N THR A 696 19.61 -22.78 7.25
CA THR A 696 18.76 -23.99 7.24
C THR A 696 18.95 -24.85 5.98
N GLU A 697 19.36 -24.25 4.86
CA GLU A 697 19.42 -24.93 3.55
C GLU A 697 20.84 -25.01 2.96
N GLY A 698 21.76 -24.18 3.46
CA GLY A 698 23.17 -24.19 3.07
C GLY A 698 23.53 -23.20 1.96
N ASN A 699 24.84 -23.10 1.68
CA ASN A 699 25.39 -22.04 0.84
C ASN A 699 24.98 -22.12 -0.63
N ASP A 700 24.71 -23.30 -1.19
CA ASP A 700 24.33 -23.40 -2.60
C ASP A 700 22.94 -22.79 -2.82
N ALA A 701 21.94 -23.16 -2.00
CA ALA A 701 20.61 -22.56 -2.01
C ALA A 701 20.64 -21.05 -1.73
N TRP A 702 21.53 -20.61 -0.84
CA TRP A 702 21.73 -19.19 -0.54
C TRP A 702 22.36 -18.40 -1.69
N ILE A 703 23.28 -19.00 -2.46
CA ILE A 703 23.84 -18.37 -3.66
C ILE A 703 22.77 -18.26 -4.75
N ASP A 704 21.95 -19.29 -4.92
CA ASP A 704 20.82 -19.28 -5.87
C ASP A 704 19.80 -18.21 -5.51
N TYR A 705 19.48 -18.06 -4.21
CA TYR A 705 18.65 -16.97 -3.70
C TYR A 705 19.17 -15.60 -4.15
N TRP A 706 20.45 -15.30 -3.91
CA TRP A 706 21.01 -14.00 -4.30
C TRP A 706 21.09 -13.80 -5.82
N GLU A 707 21.30 -14.87 -6.58
CA GLU A 707 21.22 -14.78 -8.04
C GLU A 707 19.80 -14.38 -8.49
N GLU A 708 18.75 -14.97 -7.90
CA GLU A 708 17.36 -14.56 -8.18
C GLU A 708 17.13 -13.09 -7.83
N GLN A 709 17.57 -12.63 -6.65
CA GLN A 709 17.47 -11.23 -6.23
C GLN A 709 18.18 -10.29 -7.22
N ARG A 710 19.35 -10.69 -7.74
CA ARG A 710 20.09 -9.92 -8.75
C ARG A 710 19.31 -9.83 -10.06
N GLU A 711 18.72 -10.93 -10.51
CA GLU A 711 17.91 -10.96 -11.72
C GLU A 711 16.63 -10.13 -11.58
N LEU A 712 16.03 -10.10 -10.39
CA LEU A 712 14.87 -9.25 -10.07
C LEU A 712 15.21 -7.76 -10.26
N ILE A 713 16.42 -7.34 -9.91
CA ILE A 713 16.88 -5.95 -10.02
C ILE A 713 17.31 -5.60 -11.45
N THR A 714 17.98 -6.53 -12.14
CA THR A 714 18.74 -6.22 -13.36
C THR A 714 18.03 -6.56 -14.67
N GLN A 715 17.02 -7.43 -14.64
CA GLN A 715 16.32 -7.88 -15.84
C GLN A 715 15.00 -7.13 -16.08
N ALA A 716 14.67 -6.95 -17.35
CA ALA A 716 13.39 -6.39 -17.78
C ALA A 716 12.31 -7.47 -17.82
N ARG A 717 11.07 -7.11 -17.47
CA ARG A 717 9.93 -8.04 -17.39
C ARG A 717 8.62 -7.35 -17.79
N PRO A 718 7.57 -8.11 -18.19
CA PRO A 718 6.27 -7.51 -18.49
C PRO A 718 5.68 -6.67 -17.34
N GLU A 719 5.90 -7.11 -16.10
CA GLU A 719 5.43 -6.41 -14.90
C GLU A 719 6.12 -5.06 -14.67
N THR A 720 7.30 -4.85 -15.27
CA THR A 720 8.09 -3.61 -15.23
C THR A 720 7.98 -2.80 -16.52
N LYS A 721 6.98 -3.09 -17.37
CA LYS A 721 6.82 -2.50 -18.71
C LYS A 721 8.11 -2.61 -19.54
N ASP A 722 8.77 -3.76 -19.43
CA ASP A 722 10.03 -4.10 -20.10
C ASP A 722 11.21 -3.16 -19.78
N LYS A 723 11.13 -2.44 -18.65
CA LYS A 723 12.24 -1.67 -18.09
C LYS A 723 13.02 -2.50 -17.09
N ARG A 724 14.33 -2.23 -16.97
CA ARG A 724 15.17 -2.82 -15.93
C ARG A 724 15.00 -1.99 -14.65
N PRO A 725 14.60 -2.56 -13.51
CA PRO A 725 14.31 -1.81 -12.29
C PRO A 725 15.39 -0.78 -11.89
N TYR A 726 16.66 -1.19 -11.88
CA TYR A 726 17.76 -0.30 -11.47
C TYR A 726 17.92 0.97 -12.33
N THR A 727 17.37 0.99 -13.55
CA THR A 727 17.52 2.13 -14.48
C THR A 727 16.47 3.22 -14.30
N VAL A 728 15.44 2.98 -13.48
CA VAL A 728 14.29 3.88 -13.36
C VAL A 728 14.50 4.95 -12.30
N GLY A 729 15.09 4.58 -11.16
CA GLY A 729 15.32 5.52 -10.08
C GLY A 729 15.96 4.87 -8.86
N PRO A 730 16.42 5.67 -7.88
CA PRO A 730 17.09 5.17 -6.69
C PRO A 730 16.13 4.43 -5.75
N LEU A 731 16.71 3.70 -4.79
CA LEU A 731 15.94 2.93 -3.81
C LEU A 731 14.99 3.83 -3.01
N THR A 732 15.44 5.03 -2.67
CA THR A 732 14.71 6.01 -1.84
C THR A 732 13.61 6.76 -2.56
N GLN A 733 13.34 6.48 -3.84
CA GLN A 733 12.08 6.89 -4.46
C GLN A 733 10.91 5.99 -4.03
N GLY A 734 11.18 4.83 -3.43
CA GLY A 734 10.17 3.96 -2.84
C GLY A 734 9.05 3.60 -3.82
N TYR A 735 7.81 3.62 -3.34
CA TYR A 735 6.64 3.24 -4.15
C TYR A 735 6.29 4.21 -5.28
N ARG A 736 6.90 5.41 -5.33
CA ARG A 736 6.73 6.33 -6.47
C ARG A 736 7.36 5.81 -7.76
N LEU A 737 8.23 4.80 -7.68
CA LEU A 737 8.76 4.11 -8.86
C LEU A 737 7.67 3.37 -9.64
N ASP A 738 6.50 3.12 -9.03
CA ASP A 738 5.36 2.52 -9.71
C ASP A 738 4.54 3.58 -10.45
N SER A 739 4.23 3.30 -11.72
CA SER A 739 3.50 4.24 -12.59
C SER A 739 2.96 3.54 -13.83
N GLY A 740 2.15 4.25 -14.62
CA GLY A 740 1.67 3.77 -15.92
C GLY A 740 2.80 3.47 -16.91
N LYS A 741 3.96 4.13 -16.75
CA LYS A 741 5.17 3.98 -17.60
C LYS A 741 6.12 2.89 -17.12
N THR A 742 6.06 2.53 -15.84
CA THR A 742 7.05 1.66 -15.19
C THR A 742 6.44 0.36 -14.66
N GLY A 743 5.11 0.27 -14.52
CA GLY A 743 4.46 -0.90 -13.94
C GLY A 743 4.73 -1.00 -12.44
N ARG A 744 5.09 -2.19 -11.97
CA ARG A 744 5.35 -2.51 -10.55
C ARG A 744 6.86 -2.65 -10.30
N ILE A 745 7.62 -1.58 -10.49
CA ILE A 745 9.08 -1.56 -10.32
C ILE A 745 9.50 -1.44 -8.86
N ALA A 746 8.75 -0.68 -8.05
CA ALA A 746 9.08 -0.38 -6.66
C ALA A 746 9.41 -1.65 -5.87
N ARG A 747 8.59 -2.70 -5.99
CA ARG A 747 8.83 -3.98 -5.30
C ARG A 747 10.21 -4.58 -5.58
N PHE A 748 10.75 -4.44 -6.80
CA PHE A 748 12.04 -5.02 -7.17
C PHE A 748 13.24 -4.19 -6.67
N MET A 749 12.99 -2.93 -6.33
CA MET A 749 13.98 -2.06 -5.71
C MET A 749 13.90 -2.20 -4.19
N ILE A 750 12.72 -1.99 -3.61
CA ILE A 750 12.48 -2.00 -2.16
C ILE A 750 12.89 -3.33 -1.50
N TYR A 751 12.52 -4.47 -2.11
CA TYR A 751 12.79 -5.81 -1.54
C TYR A 751 14.18 -6.32 -1.94
N PRO A 752 14.45 -6.75 -3.20
CA PRO A 752 15.76 -7.27 -3.59
C PRO A 752 16.93 -6.31 -3.37
N LYS A 753 16.83 -5.05 -3.84
CA LYS A 753 17.96 -4.10 -3.74
C LYS A 753 18.16 -3.68 -2.28
N GLY A 754 17.07 -3.48 -1.54
CA GLY A 754 17.09 -3.28 -0.09
C GLY A 754 17.82 -4.40 0.64
N ALA A 755 17.51 -5.67 0.34
CA ALA A 755 18.19 -6.82 0.93
C ALA A 755 19.68 -6.89 0.55
N TYR A 756 19.99 -6.60 -0.72
CA TYR A 756 21.36 -6.57 -1.22
C TYR A 756 22.24 -5.56 -0.48
N ILE A 757 21.70 -4.41 -0.09
CA ILE A 757 22.44 -3.43 0.72
C ILE A 757 22.91 -4.05 2.04
N LEU A 758 22.03 -4.76 2.76
CA LEU A 758 22.40 -5.42 4.01
C LEU A 758 23.38 -6.55 3.77
N HIS A 759 23.22 -7.31 2.70
CA HIS A 759 24.14 -8.39 2.35
C HIS A 759 25.54 -7.86 2.04
N MET A 760 25.66 -6.82 1.22
CA MET A 760 26.95 -6.20 0.94
C MET A 760 27.59 -5.63 2.22
N LEU A 761 26.81 -4.94 3.06
CA LEU A 761 27.31 -4.43 4.35
C LEU A 761 27.75 -5.55 5.30
N ARG A 762 26.95 -6.61 5.44
CA ARG A 762 27.31 -7.82 6.21
C ARG A 762 28.63 -8.39 5.72
N MET A 763 28.80 -8.54 4.42
CA MET A 763 30.00 -9.15 3.83
C MET A 763 31.24 -8.23 3.93
N LEU A 764 31.05 -6.91 3.94
CA LEU A 764 32.10 -5.95 4.28
C LEU A 764 32.48 -5.96 5.77
N MET A 765 31.59 -6.45 6.64
CA MET A 765 31.85 -6.62 8.08
C MET A 765 32.29 -8.04 8.45
N HIS A 766 32.07 -9.01 7.58
CA HIS A 766 32.32 -10.42 7.84
C HIS A 766 33.82 -10.69 8.04
N ASP A 767 34.12 -11.35 9.16
CA ASP A 767 35.47 -11.74 9.54
C ASP A 767 35.63 -13.26 9.52
N ARG A 768 36.84 -13.75 9.20
CA ARG A 768 37.07 -15.20 9.08
C ARG A 768 37.05 -15.92 10.43
N GLN A 769 37.38 -15.24 11.52
CA GLN A 769 37.47 -15.85 12.86
C GLN A 769 36.15 -15.70 13.61
N THR A 770 35.55 -14.51 13.53
CA THR A 770 34.37 -14.10 14.30
C THR A 770 33.08 -14.13 13.48
N GLY A 771 33.16 -14.42 12.17
CA GLY A 771 31.98 -14.53 11.30
C GLY A 771 31.19 -13.23 11.23
N ASP A 772 29.91 -13.30 11.61
CA ASP A 772 28.95 -12.20 11.58
C ASP A 772 28.86 -11.40 12.90
N GLU A 773 29.73 -11.66 13.89
CA GLU A 773 29.65 -11.03 15.22
C GLU A 773 29.53 -9.49 15.15
N ARG A 774 30.34 -8.84 14.30
CA ARG A 774 30.30 -7.38 14.11
C ARG A 774 28.97 -6.91 13.52
N PHE A 775 28.47 -7.59 12.49
CA PHE A 775 27.22 -7.23 11.85
C PHE A 775 26.04 -7.44 12.80
N SER A 776 25.98 -8.59 13.49
CA SER A 776 24.93 -8.86 14.48
C SER A 776 24.97 -7.86 15.64
N ALA A 777 26.16 -7.47 16.13
CA ALA A 777 26.28 -6.45 17.16
C ALA A 777 25.71 -5.10 16.70
N MET A 778 26.05 -4.66 15.48
CA MET A 778 25.48 -3.44 14.88
C MET A 778 23.95 -3.50 14.81
N MET A 779 23.38 -4.62 14.32
CA MET A 779 21.92 -4.76 14.18
C MET A 779 21.21 -4.73 15.54
N LYS A 780 21.77 -5.39 16.56
CA LYS A 780 21.24 -5.38 17.94
C LYS A 780 21.32 -4.00 18.58
N ASP A 781 22.42 -3.29 18.37
CA ASP A 781 22.57 -1.94 18.90
C ASP A 781 21.61 -0.97 18.19
N PHE A 782 21.44 -1.10 16.88
CA PHE A 782 20.46 -0.32 16.11
C PHE A 782 19.03 -0.51 16.62
N ILE A 783 18.62 -1.75 16.89
CA ILE A 783 17.29 -2.02 17.48
C ILE A 783 17.18 -1.45 18.88
N ARG A 784 18.21 -1.59 19.72
CA ARG A 784 18.18 -1.08 21.11
C ARG A 784 18.02 0.43 21.15
N GLU A 785 18.73 1.15 20.28
CA GLU A 785 18.66 2.62 20.20
C GLU A 785 17.32 3.12 19.64
N ASN A 786 16.72 2.34 18.74
CA ASN A 786 15.52 2.69 17.99
C ASN A 786 14.29 1.86 18.37
N TYR A 787 14.28 1.31 19.58
CA TYR A 787 13.18 0.52 20.10
C TYR A 787 11.85 1.30 19.98
N ASN A 788 10.89 0.71 19.27
CA ASN A 788 9.54 1.25 19.07
C ASN A 788 9.56 2.68 18.46
N LYS A 789 10.49 2.92 17.53
CA LYS A 789 10.62 4.19 16.81
C LYS A 789 10.68 3.95 15.30
N ASP A 790 10.40 5.00 14.57
CA ASP A 790 10.56 5.04 13.13
C ASP A 790 11.90 5.70 12.79
N VAL A 791 12.64 5.10 11.84
CA VAL A 791 14.01 5.50 11.50
C VAL A 791 14.12 5.94 10.05
N SER A 792 15.12 6.79 9.79
CA SER A 792 15.50 7.22 8.44
C SER A 792 16.67 6.38 7.90
N THR A 793 16.87 6.42 6.59
CA THR A 793 18.04 5.83 5.92
C THR A 793 19.34 6.39 6.49
N GLU A 794 19.35 7.66 6.90
CA GLU A 794 20.49 8.32 7.53
C GLU A 794 20.75 7.83 8.97
N ASP A 795 19.71 7.43 9.73
CA ASP A 795 19.89 6.75 11.03
C ASP A 795 20.65 5.42 10.86
N PHE A 796 20.22 4.61 9.89
CA PHE A 796 20.89 3.33 9.60
C PHE A 796 22.32 3.55 9.10
N LYS A 797 22.54 4.50 8.20
CA LYS A 797 23.89 4.89 7.75
C LYS A 797 24.81 5.26 8.91
N ARG A 798 24.33 6.06 9.87
CA ARG A 798 25.11 6.38 11.09
C ARG A 798 25.43 5.14 11.91
N ALA A 799 24.53 4.17 12.01
CA ALA A 799 24.80 2.90 12.70
C ALA A 799 25.89 2.09 11.99
N VAL A 800 25.88 2.06 10.65
CA VAL A 800 26.94 1.45 9.84
C VAL A 800 28.28 2.14 10.05
N GLU A 801 28.33 3.47 9.97
CA GLU A 801 29.56 4.26 10.16
C GLU A 801 30.21 4.00 11.54
N ARG A 802 29.43 3.91 12.61
CA ARG A 802 29.95 3.58 13.96
C ARG A 802 30.56 2.18 14.05
N ASN A 803 30.11 1.25 13.22
CA ASN A 803 30.50 -0.17 13.29
C ASN A 803 31.43 -0.61 12.15
N MET A 804 31.78 0.32 11.25
CA MET A 804 32.49 -0.01 10.02
C MET A 804 33.91 -0.53 10.26
N THR A 805 34.39 -1.32 9.31
CA THR A 805 35.75 -1.86 9.33
C THR A 805 36.74 -0.87 8.69
N PRO A 806 38.06 -1.00 8.93
CA PRO A 806 39.05 -0.13 8.28
C PRO A 806 39.00 -0.16 6.74
N GLN A 807 38.57 -1.28 6.13
CA GLN A 807 38.42 -1.39 4.67
C GLN A 807 37.19 -0.63 4.14
N MET A 808 36.21 -0.32 4.99
CA MET A 808 35.02 0.46 4.65
C MET A 808 35.31 1.98 4.67
N ASP A 809 36.27 2.43 5.47
CA ASP A 809 36.73 3.83 5.52
C ASP A 809 37.71 4.16 4.38
N ILE A 810 37.31 3.86 3.14
CA ILE A 810 38.17 3.98 1.95
C ILE A 810 38.59 5.43 1.67
N LEU A 811 37.73 6.39 2.01
CA LEU A 811 37.98 7.83 1.86
C LEU A 811 38.70 8.45 3.06
N LYS A 812 38.93 7.69 4.14
CA LYS A 812 39.61 8.14 5.38
C LYS A 812 38.96 9.36 6.03
N ASN A 813 37.64 9.45 5.93
CA ASN A 813 36.83 10.51 6.53
C ASN A 813 35.85 9.99 7.58
N HIS A 814 35.92 8.69 7.88
CA HIS A 814 35.02 7.98 8.77
C HIS A 814 33.54 8.02 8.31
N ARG A 815 33.30 8.04 6.99
CA ARG A 815 31.95 8.13 6.40
C ARG A 815 31.69 7.04 5.38
N MET A 816 30.43 6.64 5.30
CA MET A 816 29.92 5.64 4.33
C MET A 816 29.21 6.31 3.15
N ASP A 817 29.45 7.59 2.89
CA ASP A 817 28.85 8.35 1.79
C ASP A 817 29.06 7.63 0.44
N TRP A 818 30.28 7.16 0.15
CA TRP A 818 30.60 6.43 -1.09
C TRP A 818 29.64 5.25 -1.33
N PHE A 819 29.33 4.48 -0.29
CA PHE A 819 28.45 3.32 -0.42
C PHE A 819 26.99 3.73 -0.57
N PHE A 820 26.51 4.66 0.26
CA PHE A 820 25.10 5.05 0.23
C PHE A 820 24.75 5.87 -1.02
N ASP A 821 25.64 6.76 -1.47
CA ASP A 821 25.45 7.55 -2.68
C ASP A 821 25.31 6.67 -3.93
N GLU A 822 26.01 5.54 -3.97
CA GLU A 822 25.99 4.62 -5.11
C GLU A 822 24.83 3.62 -5.05
N TRP A 823 24.68 2.96 -3.90
CA TRP A 823 23.78 1.80 -3.79
C TRP A 823 22.38 2.17 -3.32
N VAL A 824 22.22 3.28 -2.58
CA VAL A 824 20.94 3.71 -2.01
C VAL A 824 20.36 4.89 -2.79
N TYR A 825 21.14 5.97 -2.94
CA TYR A 825 20.75 7.19 -3.62
C TYR A 825 21.03 7.18 -5.14
N GLY A 826 21.81 6.21 -5.60
CA GLY A 826 22.23 6.06 -6.99
C GLY A 826 21.54 4.93 -7.76
N THR A 827 21.71 4.97 -9.08
CA THR A 827 21.15 4.02 -10.05
C THR A 827 22.22 3.30 -10.88
N GLU A 828 23.50 3.61 -10.68
CA GLU A 828 24.59 2.97 -11.43
C GLU A 828 24.75 1.49 -11.04
N MET A 829 25.31 0.69 -11.95
CA MET A 829 25.49 -0.74 -11.72
C MET A 829 26.78 -1.25 -12.41
N PRO A 830 27.77 -1.75 -11.66
CA PRO A 830 29.05 -2.15 -12.23
C PRO A 830 29.01 -3.53 -12.91
N SER A 831 30.00 -3.78 -13.75
CA SER A 831 30.40 -5.11 -14.23
C SER A 831 31.84 -5.41 -13.82
N TYR A 832 32.13 -6.68 -13.53
CA TYR A 832 33.45 -7.13 -13.11
C TYR A 832 33.99 -8.25 -13.99
N ARG A 833 35.30 -8.18 -14.30
CA ARG A 833 36.04 -9.28 -14.92
C ARG A 833 37.32 -9.57 -14.14
N LEU A 834 37.50 -10.82 -13.74
CA LEU A 834 38.75 -11.36 -13.20
C LEU A 834 39.46 -12.18 -14.28
N ASP A 835 40.65 -11.75 -14.69
CA ASP A 835 41.58 -12.54 -15.50
C ASP A 835 42.69 -13.05 -14.58
N TYR A 836 42.85 -14.37 -14.41
CA TYR A 836 43.80 -14.94 -13.44
C TYR A 836 44.59 -16.15 -13.95
N ALA A 837 45.79 -16.35 -13.41
CA ALA A 837 46.63 -17.51 -13.66
C ALA A 837 47.08 -18.13 -12.33
N VAL A 838 47.32 -19.44 -12.34
CA VAL A 838 47.81 -20.20 -11.19
C VAL A 838 49.03 -21.01 -11.64
N SER A 839 50.19 -20.72 -11.05
CA SER A 839 51.43 -21.49 -11.26
C SER A 839 51.84 -22.12 -9.94
N GLY A 840 51.68 -23.44 -9.83
CA GLY A 840 51.83 -24.15 -8.55
C GLY A 840 50.84 -23.59 -7.52
N ASN A 841 51.39 -22.96 -6.46
CA ASN A 841 50.62 -22.33 -5.39
C ASN A 841 50.57 -20.79 -5.49
N THR A 842 51.07 -20.21 -6.57
CA THR A 842 51.09 -18.76 -6.76
C THR A 842 49.95 -18.33 -7.68
N LEU A 843 49.09 -17.45 -7.18
CA LEU A 843 48.01 -16.80 -7.93
C LEU A 843 48.47 -15.42 -8.41
N THR A 844 48.24 -15.12 -9.69
CA THR A 844 48.32 -13.78 -10.26
C THR A 844 47.02 -13.45 -10.98
N GLY A 845 46.65 -12.18 -11.05
CA GLY A 845 45.46 -11.80 -11.81
C GLY A 845 45.17 -10.31 -11.80
N LYS A 846 44.17 -9.93 -12.60
CA LYS A 846 43.70 -8.54 -12.73
C LYS A 846 42.18 -8.51 -12.63
N ILE A 847 41.66 -7.53 -11.89
CA ILE A 847 40.23 -7.26 -11.77
C ILE A 847 39.93 -5.98 -12.53
N THR A 848 38.98 -6.03 -13.46
CA THR A 848 38.47 -4.85 -14.18
C THR A 848 37.06 -4.52 -13.70
N GLN A 849 36.80 -3.26 -13.37
CA GLN A 849 35.48 -2.67 -13.11
C GLN A 849 35.07 -1.81 -14.31
N SER A 850 33.82 -1.92 -14.75
CA SER A 850 33.28 -1.11 -15.86
C SER A 850 31.80 -0.78 -15.69
N GLY A 851 31.30 0.20 -16.46
CA GLY A 851 29.88 0.56 -16.53
C GLY A 851 29.42 1.59 -15.50
N VAL A 852 30.36 2.30 -14.87
CA VAL A 852 30.11 3.28 -13.79
C VAL A 852 30.89 4.57 -14.00
N SER A 853 30.52 5.63 -13.28
CA SER A 853 31.16 6.94 -13.30
C SER A 853 32.49 6.97 -12.54
N ASP A 854 33.32 7.99 -12.78
CA ASP A 854 34.68 8.11 -12.20
C ASP A 854 34.73 8.19 -10.67
N ASN A 855 33.59 8.46 -10.03
CA ASN A 855 33.46 8.57 -8.58
C ASN A 855 32.81 7.36 -7.92
N PHE A 856 32.48 6.31 -8.69
CA PHE A 856 31.94 5.08 -8.14
C PHE A 856 33.02 4.23 -7.48
N TYR A 857 32.85 3.81 -6.23
CA TYR A 857 33.78 3.05 -5.40
C TYR A 857 33.19 1.71 -4.99
N MET A 858 33.96 0.63 -5.15
CA MET A 858 33.59 -0.62 -4.53
C MET A 858 34.81 -1.39 -4.05
N VAL A 859 34.66 -2.08 -2.91
CA VAL A 859 35.66 -3.03 -2.42
C VAL A 859 35.26 -4.42 -2.90
N VAL A 860 35.96 -4.93 -3.91
CA VAL A 860 35.62 -6.19 -4.58
C VAL A 860 36.36 -7.36 -3.91
N PRO A 861 35.66 -8.31 -3.28
CA PRO A 861 36.29 -9.42 -2.58
C PRO A 861 36.76 -10.52 -3.54
N VAL A 862 37.90 -11.14 -3.20
CA VAL A 862 38.56 -12.19 -3.99
C VAL A 862 38.56 -13.50 -3.21
N TYR A 863 38.20 -14.58 -3.87
CA TYR A 863 38.02 -15.90 -3.27
C TYR A 863 38.78 -16.98 -4.04
N ALA A 864 39.23 -18.00 -3.31
CA ALA A 864 39.72 -19.26 -3.89
C ALA A 864 38.99 -20.46 -3.29
N ASP A 865 38.65 -21.43 -4.12
CA ASP A 865 38.06 -22.70 -3.71
C ASP A 865 39.11 -23.81 -3.84
N PHE A 866 39.42 -24.44 -2.70
CA PHE A 866 40.39 -25.53 -2.61
C PHE A 866 39.72 -26.93 -2.63
N GLY A 867 38.42 -27.00 -2.92
CA GLY A 867 37.61 -28.22 -2.91
C GLY A 867 36.82 -28.45 -1.63
N LYS A 868 36.79 -27.48 -0.72
CA LYS A 868 35.99 -27.50 0.53
C LYS A 868 35.11 -26.24 0.67
N GLY A 869 34.86 -25.54 -0.45
CA GLY A 869 34.16 -24.27 -0.47
C GLY A 869 35.11 -23.08 -0.60
N TRP A 870 34.51 -21.89 -0.74
CA TRP A 870 35.23 -20.64 -0.98
C TRP A 870 35.92 -20.13 0.28
N VAL A 871 37.17 -19.69 0.10
CA VAL A 871 37.97 -19.02 1.13
C VAL A 871 38.29 -17.61 0.63
N ARG A 872 37.96 -16.59 1.43
CA ARG A 872 38.30 -15.20 1.12
C ARG A 872 39.82 -15.01 1.22
N LEU A 873 40.42 -14.51 0.14
CA LEU A 873 41.84 -14.19 0.04
C LEU A 873 42.15 -12.74 0.41
N GLY A 874 41.20 -11.84 0.14
CA GLY A 874 41.33 -10.40 0.34
C GLY A 874 40.28 -9.65 -0.46
N SER A 875 40.58 -8.41 -0.81
CA SER A 875 39.74 -7.56 -1.65
C SER A 875 40.55 -6.51 -2.40
N ALA A 876 40.00 -6.03 -3.51
CA ALA A 876 40.57 -4.94 -4.30
C ALA A 876 39.65 -3.71 -4.23
N PRO A 877 40.12 -2.55 -3.75
CA PRO A 877 39.40 -1.30 -3.90
C PRO A 877 39.40 -0.89 -5.38
N MET A 878 38.23 -0.59 -5.91
CA MET A 878 38.00 -0.18 -7.29
C MET A 878 37.39 1.22 -7.29
N ARG A 879 37.80 2.06 -8.25
CA ARG A 879 37.22 3.39 -8.48
C ARG A 879 36.92 3.58 -9.96
N GLY A 880 35.71 3.98 -10.30
CA GLY A 880 35.23 4.19 -11.66
C GLY A 880 35.53 3.03 -12.61
N ASN A 881 35.69 3.33 -13.88
CA ASN A 881 36.12 2.34 -14.87
C ASN A 881 37.64 2.11 -14.74
N SER A 882 38.05 1.05 -14.03
CA SER A 882 39.46 0.81 -13.68
C SER A 882 39.86 -0.66 -13.74
N THR A 883 41.17 -0.92 -13.75
CA THR A 883 41.74 -2.27 -13.62
C THR A 883 42.77 -2.28 -12.50
N SER A 884 42.65 -3.23 -11.57
CA SER A 884 43.54 -3.43 -10.44
C SER A 884 44.30 -4.76 -10.57
N ASP A 885 45.60 -4.74 -10.29
CA ASP A 885 46.46 -5.92 -10.31
C ASP A 885 46.48 -6.56 -8.90
N LEU A 886 46.24 -7.88 -8.83
CA LEU A 886 46.27 -8.63 -7.57
C LEU A 886 47.70 -8.87 -7.06
N GLY A 887 48.72 -8.61 -7.88
CA GLY A 887 50.09 -8.99 -7.61
C GLY A 887 50.25 -10.52 -7.55
N GLN A 888 51.28 -10.97 -6.84
CA GLN A 888 51.51 -12.39 -6.58
C GLN A 888 50.98 -12.76 -5.19
N ILE A 889 49.97 -13.61 -5.14
CA ILE A 889 49.38 -14.12 -3.90
C ILE A 889 49.88 -15.56 -3.70
N GLN A 890 50.61 -15.79 -2.61
CA GLN A 890 51.05 -17.13 -2.22
C GLN A 890 49.92 -17.87 -1.50
N LEU A 891 49.45 -18.97 -2.08
CA LEU A 891 48.39 -19.81 -1.53
C LEU A 891 48.97 -21.02 -0.78
N PRO A 892 48.22 -21.58 0.19
CA PRO A 892 48.68 -22.75 0.95
C PRO A 892 48.71 -24.03 0.10
N LEU A 893 47.88 -24.11 -0.93
CA LEU A 893 47.82 -25.19 -1.93
C LEU A 893 47.28 -24.64 -3.26
N PRO A 894 47.36 -25.38 -4.38
CA PRO A 894 46.78 -24.94 -5.64
C PRO A 894 45.24 -24.86 -5.55
N PRO A 895 44.60 -23.73 -5.90
CA PRO A 895 43.14 -23.63 -5.93
C PRO A 895 42.55 -24.35 -7.13
N LYS A 896 41.34 -24.90 -6.98
CA LYS A 896 40.56 -25.45 -8.09
C LYS A 896 40.03 -24.34 -9.00
N ARG A 897 39.56 -23.25 -8.40
CA ARG A 897 39.03 -22.06 -9.06
C ARG A 897 39.22 -20.83 -8.18
N VAL A 898 39.31 -19.67 -8.84
CA VAL A 898 39.36 -18.34 -8.21
C VAL A 898 38.22 -17.53 -8.79
N ALA A 899 37.57 -16.74 -7.94
CA ALA A 899 36.49 -15.86 -8.35
C ALA A 899 36.49 -14.56 -7.54
N VAL A 900 35.97 -13.50 -8.13
CA VAL A 900 35.52 -12.33 -7.37
C VAL A 900 34.04 -12.47 -7.00
N ALA A 901 33.68 -11.86 -5.87
CA ALA A 901 32.33 -11.83 -5.34
C ALA A 901 31.60 -13.20 -5.34
N ALA A 902 32.30 -14.25 -4.88
CA ALA A 902 31.85 -15.64 -4.99
C ALA A 902 30.56 -15.93 -4.19
N PHE A 903 30.26 -15.10 -3.19
CA PHE A 903 29.06 -15.17 -2.36
C PHE A 903 27.99 -14.16 -2.76
N LYS A 904 28.05 -13.66 -4.01
CA LYS A 904 27.14 -12.61 -4.50
C LYS A 904 27.16 -11.38 -3.59
N ASP A 905 28.30 -11.13 -2.98
CA ASP A 905 28.57 -10.10 -1.98
C ASP A 905 28.89 -8.72 -2.59
N VAL A 906 28.71 -8.60 -3.91
CA VAL A 906 28.69 -7.34 -4.67
C VAL A 906 27.57 -7.44 -5.70
N LEU A 907 26.64 -6.49 -5.70
CA LEU A 907 25.59 -6.41 -6.72
C LEU A 907 26.20 -5.92 -8.05
N ALA A 908 26.00 -6.66 -9.14
CA ALA A 908 26.61 -6.34 -10.44
C ALA A 908 25.77 -6.83 -11.62
N LEU A 909 25.92 -6.18 -12.78
CA LEU A 909 25.30 -6.62 -14.04
C LEU A 909 25.90 -7.94 -14.54
N SER A 910 27.22 -8.08 -14.40
CA SER A 910 27.95 -9.28 -14.81
C SER A 910 29.22 -9.45 -13.98
N ILE A 911 29.59 -10.71 -13.75
CA ILE A 911 30.84 -11.10 -13.09
C ILE A 911 31.45 -12.25 -13.88
N GLU A 912 32.56 -11.97 -14.56
CA GLU A 912 33.29 -12.94 -15.37
C GLU A 912 34.58 -13.36 -14.67
N ASN A 913 34.82 -14.66 -14.54
CA ASN A 913 36.05 -15.20 -13.94
C ASN A 913 36.76 -16.10 -14.94
N LYS A 914 37.84 -15.61 -15.54
CA LYS A 914 38.58 -16.26 -16.63
C LYS A 914 39.95 -16.71 -16.15
N LYS A 915 40.19 -18.03 -16.20
CA LYS A 915 41.51 -18.62 -16.01
C LYS A 915 42.30 -18.54 -17.32
N GLN A 916 43.52 -18.01 -17.27
CA GLN A 916 44.45 -17.90 -18.40
C GLN A 916 45.21 -19.20 -18.64
#